data_AF-A0A349EHW9-F1
#
_entry.id   AF-A0A349EHW9-F1
#
_cell.length_a   1.000
_cell.length_b   1.000
_cell.length_c   1.000
_cell.angle_alpha   90.00
_cell.angle_beta   90.00
_cell.angle_gamma   90.00
#
_symmetry.space_group_name_H-M   'P 1'
#
loop_
_entity.id
_entity.type
_entity.pdbx_description
1 polymer ?
#
loop_
_entity_poly.entity_id
_entity_poly.type
_entity_poly.pdbx_seq_one_letter_code
_entity_poly.pdbx_strand_id
1 'polypeptide(L)'
;MHDIQTYWRELDELQRSAGVDHEGALSQAFAGLLKARGAEQQLVLSQQHPFTTPSGKTLRPDGALLDRVRLVHGWWEAKDSQDDLDREIAAKRAKGYPTENILFEDTRTAVLIQNGQEVLRAATTDKIALNRLLEQFFAFRPPDVAHFDQAVARFRSELPTVIAALNDLFTDTLAQHSAFHQRFTAFLTQCQHTIGGRVTAEQAREMLIQHILTEQIFRDIFPVSEFHRANHLAVALTELESAFLRGETRRNLLMRLEPYYTAIRRTAAGAISAAEKQEFLKAVYEDFYTAYNPRDADKLGVVYTPGEVVRFIIAGCDWLAERHFGKGLADPELDILDPCTGTGTFIVELLAYLRGDRAALTRKYGDEIHANEIAILPYYIACLNIEQTYAELTGTWREFVGACFVDTLANWGFELTHRGAQSDLFGALTEENRRRIQRQNTRRIPVIFGNPPYNANQRSENDNNKNEPAPIADARIKETYLAESSAQKTKLYDPYLRFFRWASDRIGDAGIIGLVTNRSYLDARHADGFRKVVAREFQEIWVIDLKGNARTSGERRQREAGNVFDDKIRVGVAISFFVRNPQQEGCEIRHIALDDFMTAMEKRRWLATHPLRQLARDGALTRLRPTLHGGWIDQPTADWSAFLPVADKAVKAGQSEAAIFRLFASSIKTNRDEWVYDVDKKQLRRKVQYFIAAFNRQIASGSMNADTLDYSIKWSSTLKTRNKLPAYLARKMLTSLWRPFVKRYYYAEKALSDRLTALHYQIYGIDLKQANLGIGISGGSAMKPFQALAFNGLADYECVEKNQLLPLWIYAADGSRQDNITDWALTQFRTHYADPAIEKLDIFYYIYAVLHHPVYRETYALNLKAEMPCIPFYPDFRQWAAWGQALIDLHTRFENVEPWSLVRQDDRVAPMPPKPRLKADKTAGVIEIDSITRLEGVPAQAWDYRLGNRSALEWILEEYQETTPHDLTLRAQFNDYRFADYKESVIDLLCRVTRVSVETRQMIHLMENRTATETTR
;
A
#
# COMPACT_ATOMS: atom_id res chain seq x y z
N MET A 1 -29.60 -2.30 -3.28
CA MET A 1 -30.85 -2.62 -2.54
C MET A 1 -30.80 -2.28 -1.04
N HIS A 2 -29.62 -2.29 -0.40
CA HIS A 2 -29.47 -1.89 1.01
C HIS A 2 -29.61 -0.37 1.21
N ASP A 3 -29.11 0.40 0.24
CA ASP A 3 -29.22 1.85 0.09
C ASP A 3 -30.67 2.39 0.14
N ILE A 4 -31.62 1.76 -0.56
CA ILE A 4 -33.05 2.18 -0.52
C ILE A 4 -33.65 1.92 0.87
N GLN A 5 -33.23 0.86 1.56
CA GLN A 5 -33.68 0.58 2.93
C GLN A 5 -33.07 1.54 3.95
N THR A 6 -31.88 2.08 3.66
CA THR A 6 -31.28 3.16 4.46
C THR A 6 -32.02 4.47 4.22
N TYR A 7 -32.31 4.81 2.96
CA TYR A 7 -33.13 5.96 2.59
C TYR A 7 -34.48 5.99 3.32
N TRP A 8 -35.22 4.88 3.33
CA TRP A 8 -36.51 4.82 4.03
C TRP A 8 -36.38 4.98 5.55
N ARG A 9 -35.31 4.44 6.15
CA ARG A 9 -35.05 4.62 7.59
C ARG A 9 -34.73 6.08 7.92
N GLU A 10 -33.89 6.72 7.12
CA GLU A 10 -33.57 8.14 7.26
C GLU A 10 -34.81 9.02 7.08
N LEU A 11 -35.66 8.71 6.10
CA LEU A 11 -36.92 9.42 5.86
C LEU A 11 -37.87 9.28 7.07
N ASP A 12 -38.04 8.07 7.60
CA ASP A 12 -38.84 7.77 8.80
C ASP A 12 -38.32 8.50 10.05
N GLU A 13 -36.99 8.55 10.24
CA GLU A 13 -36.36 9.23 11.37
C GLU A 13 -36.50 10.75 11.28
N LEU A 14 -36.38 11.31 10.08
CA LEU A 14 -36.58 12.74 9.82
C LEU A 14 -38.04 13.14 10.05
N GLN A 15 -39.00 12.32 9.59
CA GLN A 15 -40.44 12.55 9.83
C GLN A 15 -40.82 12.46 11.32
N ARG A 16 -40.11 11.67 12.13
CA ARG A 16 -40.34 11.56 13.58
C ARG A 16 -39.68 12.67 14.40
N SER A 17 -38.59 13.25 13.91
CA SER A 17 -37.77 14.23 14.64
C SER A 17 -38.09 15.69 14.30
N ALA A 18 -38.53 15.98 13.08
CA ALA A 18 -38.99 17.30 12.65
C ALA A 18 -40.53 17.31 12.58
N GLY A 19 -41.19 17.91 13.57
CA GLY A 19 -42.66 18.05 13.59
C GLY A 19 -43.24 19.04 12.55
N VAL A 20 -42.55 19.30 11.43
CA VAL A 20 -42.99 20.21 10.35
C VAL A 20 -42.38 19.76 9.02
N ASP A 21 -43.24 19.68 7.98
CA ASP A 21 -42.93 19.47 6.56
C ASP A 21 -42.05 20.61 5.98
N HIS A 22 -40.77 20.70 6.36
CA HIS A 22 -39.83 21.65 5.76
C HIS A 22 -38.88 20.98 4.75
N GLU A 23 -39.15 21.27 3.48
CA GLU A 23 -38.43 21.02 2.20
C GLU A 23 -36.93 20.69 2.29
N GLY A 24 -36.16 21.45 3.08
CA GLY A 24 -34.70 21.31 3.16
C GLY A 24 -34.21 20.08 3.92
N ALA A 25 -35.05 19.44 4.74
CA ALA A 25 -34.67 18.27 5.53
C ALA A 25 -34.95 16.95 4.80
N LEU A 26 -36.11 16.82 4.12
CA LEU A 26 -36.52 15.57 3.47
C LEU A 26 -35.75 15.29 2.17
N SER A 27 -35.42 16.33 1.41
CA SER A 27 -34.57 16.24 0.21
C SER A 27 -33.14 15.74 0.53
N GLN A 28 -32.66 15.89 1.77
CA GLN A 28 -31.36 15.37 2.17
C GLN A 28 -31.30 13.84 2.21
N ALA A 29 -32.39 13.16 2.56
CA ALA A 29 -32.45 11.70 2.54
C ALA A 29 -32.32 11.18 1.10
N PHE A 30 -33.02 11.80 0.15
CA PHE A 30 -32.90 11.43 -1.27
C PHE A 30 -31.52 11.78 -1.84
N ALA A 31 -30.94 12.92 -1.45
CA ALA A 31 -29.54 13.24 -1.76
C ALA A 31 -28.57 12.18 -1.19
N GLY A 32 -28.84 11.64 0.00
CA GLY A 32 -28.10 10.54 0.63
C GLY A 32 -28.14 9.27 -0.21
N LEU A 33 -29.32 8.91 -0.72
CA LEU A 33 -29.52 7.80 -1.65
C LEU A 33 -28.70 7.98 -2.94
N LEU A 34 -28.78 9.15 -3.56
CA LEU A 34 -28.01 9.47 -4.77
C LEU A 34 -26.51 9.47 -4.52
N LYS A 35 -26.04 9.98 -3.36
CA LYS A 35 -24.62 9.94 -2.96
C LYS A 35 -24.12 8.50 -2.80
N ALA A 36 -24.89 7.65 -2.12
CA ALA A 36 -24.52 6.25 -1.90
C ALA A 36 -24.38 5.50 -3.23
N ARG A 37 -25.36 5.67 -4.14
CA ARG A 37 -25.31 5.05 -5.48
C ARG A 37 -24.26 5.67 -6.39
N GLY A 38 -24.09 6.98 -6.35
CA GLY A 38 -23.05 7.68 -7.09
C GLY A 38 -21.65 7.17 -6.72
N ALA A 39 -21.39 6.96 -5.43
CA ALA A 39 -20.11 6.44 -4.95
C ALA A 39 -19.78 5.05 -5.53
N GLU A 40 -20.76 4.16 -5.72
CA GLU A 40 -20.56 2.85 -6.37
C GLU A 40 -20.06 2.99 -7.82
N GLN A 41 -20.41 4.09 -8.50
CA GLN A 41 -20.03 4.38 -9.88
C GLN A 41 -18.96 5.48 -10.00
N GLN A 42 -18.30 5.85 -8.88
CA GLN A 42 -17.30 6.94 -8.83
C GLN A 42 -17.85 8.31 -9.27
N LEU A 43 -19.14 8.56 -9.03
CA LEU A 43 -19.79 9.85 -9.25
C LEU A 43 -19.96 10.59 -7.93
N VAL A 44 -19.78 11.91 -7.97
CA VAL A 44 -19.94 12.81 -6.83
C VAL A 44 -21.18 13.67 -7.06
N LEU A 45 -22.10 13.69 -6.09
CA LEU A 45 -23.25 14.61 -6.12
C LEU A 45 -22.79 16.01 -5.69
N SER A 46 -22.73 16.93 -6.65
CA SER A 46 -22.53 18.36 -6.43
C SER A 46 -23.87 19.03 -6.21
N GLN A 47 -24.12 19.57 -5.01
CA GLN A 47 -25.35 20.28 -4.71
C GLN A 47 -25.32 21.70 -5.24
N GLN A 48 -26.47 22.21 -5.71
CA GLN A 48 -26.61 23.58 -6.22
C GLN A 48 -25.65 23.90 -7.39
N HIS A 49 -25.38 22.89 -8.23
CA HIS A 49 -24.41 22.99 -9.33
C HIS A 49 -24.92 23.96 -10.41
N PRO A 50 -24.21 25.06 -10.71
CA PRO A 50 -24.68 26.04 -11.67
C PRO A 50 -24.55 25.55 -13.13
N PHE A 51 -25.51 25.91 -13.98
CA PHE A 51 -25.38 25.76 -15.43
C PHE A 51 -25.96 26.99 -16.16
N THR A 52 -25.51 27.22 -17.38
CA THR A 52 -25.99 28.35 -18.21
C THR A 52 -26.98 27.84 -19.25
N THR A 53 -28.19 28.40 -19.24
CA THR A 53 -29.24 28.10 -20.22
C THR A 53 -28.86 28.62 -21.62
N PRO A 54 -29.51 28.13 -22.70
CA PRO A 54 -29.35 28.70 -24.05
C PRO A 54 -29.67 30.19 -24.14
N SER A 55 -30.45 30.72 -23.19
CA SER A 55 -30.79 32.14 -23.09
C SER A 55 -29.74 33.01 -22.38
N GLY A 56 -28.63 32.42 -21.92
CA GLY A 56 -27.55 33.10 -21.20
C GLY A 56 -27.81 33.29 -19.70
N LYS A 57 -28.94 32.81 -19.16
CA LYS A 57 -29.22 32.85 -17.71
C LYS A 57 -28.58 31.68 -16.99
N THR A 58 -27.93 31.93 -15.86
CA THR A 58 -27.41 30.90 -14.96
C THR A 58 -28.51 30.40 -14.02
N LEU A 59 -28.71 29.08 -13.97
CA LEU A 59 -29.66 28.40 -13.09
C LEU A 59 -28.91 27.37 -12.22
N ARG A 60 -29.54 26.91 -11.13
CA ARG A 60 -28.98 25.95 -10.17
C ARG A 60 -30.03 24.89 -9.83
N PRO A 61 -29.89 23.65 -10.31
CA PRO A 61 -30.63 22.50 -9.82
C PRO A 61 -30.15 22.09 -8.43
N ASP A 62 -30.96 21.32 -7.70
CA ASP A 62 -30.61 20.87 -6.35
C ASP A 62 -29.36 19.99 -6.31
N GLY A 63 -29.12 19.22 -7.38
CA GLY A 63 -27.83 18.55 -7.57
C GLY A 63 -27.50 18.15 -8.99
N ALA A 64 -26.22 17.85 -9.20
CA ALA A 64 -25.66 17.24 -10.40
C ALA A 64 -24.73 16.10 -10.01
N LEU A 65 -24.84 14.96 -10.68
CA LEU A 65 -23.89 13.86 -10.58
C LEU A 65 -22.72 14.14 -11.51
N LEU A 66 -21.53 14.31 -10.93
CA LEU A 66 -20.31 14.61 -11.67
C LEU A 66 -19.36 13.41 -11.63
N ASP A 67 -18.65 13.15 -12.71
CA ASP A 67 -17.50 12.22 -12.69
C ASP A 67 -16.19 12.91 -12.29
N ARG A 68 -15.10 12.15 -12.33
CA ARG A 68 -13.74 12.60 -12.01
C ARG A 68 -13.20 13.73 -12.91
N VAL A 69 -13.74 13.88 -14.13
CA VAL A 69 -13.40 14.99 -15.05
C VAL A 69 -14.46 16.09 -15.01
N ARG A 70 -15.37 16.04 -14.03
CA ARG A 70 -16.46 17.00 -13.78
C ARG A 70 -17.49 17.08 -14.91
N LEU A 71 -17.60 16.04 -15.74
CA LEU A 71 -18.72 15.94 -16.68
C LEU A 71 -19.98 15.53 -15.93
N VAL A 72 -21.11 16.15 -16.30
CA VAL A 72 -22.40 15.87 -15.66
C VAL A 72 -23.00 14.60 -16.25
N HIS A 73 -23.23 13.60 -15.40
CA HIS A 73 -23.90 12.33 -15.76
C HIS A 73 -25.41 12.42 -15.64
N GLY A 74 -25.91 13.26 -14.73
CA GLY A 74 -27.34 13.47 -14.53
C GLY A 74 -27.61 14.59 -13.55
N TRP A 75 -28.79 15.19 -13.67
CA TRP A 75 -29.27 16.28 -12.83
C TRP A 75 -30.34 15.78 -11.86
N TRP A 76 -30.47 16.43 -10.72
CA TRP A 76 -31.49 16.14 -9.73
C TRP A 76 -32.13 17.44 -9.24
N GLU A 77 -33.46 17.43 -9.13
CA GLU A 77 -34.27 18.52 -8.61
C GLU A 77 -35.31 17.92 -7.64
N ALA A 78 -35.35 18.43 -6.41
CA ALA A 78 -36.31 18.05 -5.40
C ALA A 78 -37.46 19.06 -5.35
N LYS A 79 -38.67 18.60 -5.00
CA LYS A 79 -39.88 19.42 -4.87
C LYS A 79 -40.64 19.08 -3.59
N ASP A 80 -41.57 19.95 -3.20
CA ASP A 80 -42.42 19.67 -2.05
C ASP A 80 -43.45 18.59 -2.38
N SER A 81 -43.72 17.73 -1.41
CA SER A 81 -44.86 16.82 -1.40
C SER A 81 -46.22 17.52 -1.54
N GLN A 82 -46.30 18.84 -1.36
CA GLN A 82 -47.54 19.60 -1.63
C GLN A 82 -47.64 20.12 -3.07
N ASP A 83 -46.54 20.09 -3.84
CA ASP A 83 -46.52 20.56 -5.21
C ASP A 83 -47.12 19.55 -6.20
N ASP A 84 -47.69 20.05 -7.29
CA ASP A 84 -48.00 19.24 -8.46
C ASP A 84 -46.70 19.05 -9.28
N LEU A 85 -46.10 17.88 -9.10
CA LEU A 85 -44.81 17.53 -9.71
C LEU A 85 -44.81 17.70 -11.24
N ASP A 86 -45.93 17.45 -11.91
CA ASP A 86 -46.02 17.57 -13.38
C ASP A 86 -46.03 19.04 -13.82
N ARG A 87 -46.70 19.92 -13.06
CA ARG A 87 -46.65 21.38 -13.29
C ARG A 87 -45.24 21.92 -13.08
N GLU A 88 -44.56 21.48 -12.04
CA GLU A 88 -43.19 21.89 -11.73
C GLU A 88 -42.19 21.43 -12.79
N ILE A 89 -42.30 20.18 -13.25
CA ILE A 89 -41.53 19.67 -14.39
C ILE A 89 -41.75 20.56 -15.62
N ALA A 90 -43.01 20.87 -15.96
CA ALA A 90 -43.32 21.73 -17.11
C ALA A 90 -42.73 23.14 -16.96
N ALA A 91 -42.84 23.74 -15.76
CA ALA A 91 -42.29 25.06 -15.47
C ALA A 91 -40.76 25.10 -15.54
N LYS A 92 -40.07 24.08 -15.02
CA LYS A 92 -38.61 23.97 -15.04
C LYS A 92 -38.09 23.74 -16.47
N ARG A 93 -38.77 22.91 -17.26
CA ARG A 93 -38.48 22.75 -18.69
C ARG A 93 -38.64 24.07 -19.46
N ALA A 94 -39.71 24.83 -19.20
CA ALA A 94 -39.92 26.13 -19.82
C ALA A 94 -38.85 27.17 -19.42
N LYS A 95 -38.27 27.05 -18.22
CA LYS A 95 -37.13 27.85 -17.75
C LYS A 95 -35.79 27.43 -18.36
N GLY A 96 -35.75 26.32 -19.11
CA GLY A 96 -34.54 25.81 -19.77
C GLY A 96 -33.70 24.86 -18.91
N TYR A 97 -34.30 24.17 -17.95
CA TYR A 97 -33.60 23.11 -17.21
C TYR A 97 -33.14 21.97 -18.14
N PRO A 98 -32.04 21.28 -17.80
CA PRO A 98 -31.50 20.21 -18.64
C PRO A 98 -32.50 19.07 -18.74
N THR A 99 -32.70 18.53 -19.95
CA THR A 99 -33.64 17.42 -20.18
C THR A 99 -32.96 16.16 -20.73
N GLU A 100 -31.62 16.15 -20.80
CA GLU A 100 -30.84 15.01 -21.31
C GLU A 100 -30.90 13.83 -20.36
N ASN A 101 -30.69 14.08 -19.06
CA ASN A 101 -30.85 13.12 -17.98
C ASN A 101 -31.11 13.87 -16.67
N ILE A 102 -32.37 14.00 -16.26
CA ILE A 102 -32.75 14.70 -15.02
C ILE A 102 -33.79 13.89 -14.25
N LEU A 103 -33.60 13.84 -12.93
CA LEU A 103 -34.47 13.20 -11.98
C LEU A 103 -35.22 14.26 -11.17
N PHE A 104 -36.54 14.24 -11.23
CA PHE A 104 -37.41 15.04 -10.38
C PHE A 104 -38.01 14.16 -9.30
N GLU A 105 -38.09 14.63 -8.06
CA GLU A 105 -38.75 13.89 -6.98
C GLU A 105 -39.41 14.81 -5.95
N ASP A 106 -40.50 14.34 -5.35
CA ASP A 106 -41.28 15.06 -4.31
C ASP A 106 -41.43 14.24 -3.02
N THR A 107 -40.49 13.33 -2.76
CA THR A 107 -40.47 12.31 -1.69
C THR A 107 -41.54 11.21 -1.79
N ARG A 108 -42.55 11.36 -2.66
CA ARG A 108 -43.61 10.34 -2.91
C ARG A 108 -43.45 9.67 -4.26
N THR A 109 -43.05 10.45 -5.25
CA THR A 109 -42.90 10.07 -6.65
C THR A 109 -41.56 10.57 -7.18
N ALA A 110 -40.87 9.71 -7.92
CA ALA A 110 -39.69 10.06 -8.68
C ALA A 110 -40.00 9.92 -10.18
N VAL A 111 -39.61 10.92 -10.97
CA VAL A 111 -39.82 11.01 -12.42
C VAL A 111 -38.49 11.21 -13.11
N LEU A 112 -38.12 10.28 -13.98
CA LEU A 112 -36.91 10.33 -14.79
C LEU A 112 -37.23 10.86 -16.19
N ILE A 113 -36.59 11.97 -16.56
CA ILE A 113 -36.65 12.53 -17.91
C ILE A 113 -35.30 12.31 -18.58
N GLN A 114 -35.32 11.68 -19.76
CA GLN A 114 -34.15 11.53 -20.61
C GLN A 114 -34.48 11.95 -22.04
N ASN A 115 -33.54 12.66 -22.67
CA ASN A 115 -33.69 13.19 -24.03
C ASN A 115 -35.03 13.93 -24.26
N GLY A 116 -35.49 14.68 -23.27
CA GLY A 116 -36.71 15.48 -23.35
C GLY A 116 -38.02 14.70 -23.14
N GLN A 117 -37.96 13.40 -22.87
CA GLN A 117 -39.12 12.54 -22.64
C GLN A 117 -39.08 11.92 -21.24
N GLU A 118 -40.26 11.77 -20.64
CA GLU A 118 -40.41 10.96 -19.43
C GLU A 118 -40.20 9.48 -19.80
N VAL A 119 -39.20 8.85 -19.18
CA VAL A 119 -38.83 7.45 -19.44
C VAL A 119 -39.40 6.52 -18.37
N LEU A 120 -39.41 6.98 -17.13
CA LEU A 120 -39.88 6.16 -16.01
C LEU A 120 -40.41 7.02 -14.87
N ARG A 121 -41.48 6.53 -14.24
CA ARG A 121 -42.06 7.10 -13.03
C ARG A 121 -42.24 6.00 -12.00
N ALA A 122 -41.84 6.27 -10.77
CA ALA A 122 -41.91 5.31 -9.68
C ALA A 122 -42.38 5.98 -8.39
N ALA A 123 -43.23 5.29 -7.63
CA ALA A 123 -43.46 5.66 -6.24
C ALA A 123 -42.18 5.39 -5.44
N THR A 124 -41.76 6.32 -4.60
CA THR A 124 -40.54 6.20 -3.76
C THR A 124 -40.66 5.08 -2.71
N THR A 125 -41.90 4.67 -2.39
CA THR A 125 -42.22 3.54 -1.51
C THR A 125 -42.15 2.18 -2.21
N ASP A 126 -42.13 2.13 -3.55
CA ASP A 126 -41.97 0.88 -4.30
C ASP A 126 -40.49 0.59 -4.54
N LYS A 127 -39.95 -0.37 -3.77
CA LYS A 127 -38.53 -0.76 -3.83
C LYS A 127 -38.08 -1.13 -5.25
N ILE A 128 -38.90 -1.90 -5.96
CA ILE A 128 -38.51 -2.51 -7.23
C ILE A 128 -38.57 -1.45 -8.33
N ALA A 129 -39.66 -0.67 -8.36
CA ALA A 129 -39.82 0.41 -9.33
C ALA A 129 -38.78 1.51 -9.14
N LEU A 130 -38.54 1.95 -7.90
CA LEU A 130 -37.52 2.97 -7.59
C LEU A 130 -36.12 2.47 -7.93
N ASN A 131 -35.77 1.22 -7.60
CA ASN A 131 -34.47 0.66 -7.96
C ASN A 131 -34.26 0.63 -9.48
N ARG A 132 -35.28 0.23 -10.24
CA ARG A 132 -35.22 0.23 -11.71
C ARG A 132 -35.06 1.64 -12.27
N LEU A 133 -35.76 2.62 -11.70
CA LEU A 133 -35.63 4.03 -12.07
C LEU A 133 -34.19 4.52 -11.87
N LEU A 134 -33.63 4.26 -10.68
CA LEU A 134 -32.25 4.66 -10.35
C LEU A 134 -31.24 3.93 -11.24
N GLU A 135 -31.41 2.63 -11.49
CA GLU A 135 -30.55 1.89 -12.44
C GLU A 135 -30.57 2.53 -13.83
N GLN A 136 -31.73 2.95 -14.33
CA GLN A 136 -31.87 3.65 -15.60
C GLN A 136 -31.21 5.05 -15.58
N PHE A 137 -31.36 5.80 -14.50
CA PHE A 137 -30.77 7.13 -14.32
C PHE A 137 -29.24 7.09 -14.33
N PHE A 138 -28.64 6.14 -13.58
CA PHE A 138 -27.19 5.98 -13.47
C PHE A 138 -26.57 5.22 -14.67
N ALA A 139 -27.32 4.37 -15.36
CA ALA A 139 -26.85 3.70 -16.57
C ALA A 139 -26.79 4.62 -17.80
N PHE A 140 -27.49 5.76 -17.76
CA PHE A 140 -27.46 6.73 -18.86
C PHE A 140 -26.04 7.25 -19.10
N ARG A 141 -25.71 7.47 -20.37
CA ARG A 141 -24.42 8.00 -20.79
C ARG A 141 -24.66 9.26 -21.61
N PRO A 142 -24.49 10.45 -21.02
CA PRO A 142 -24.68 11.70 -21.75
C PRO A 142 -23.75 11.81 -22.97
N PRO A 143 -24.18 12.51 -24.03
CA PRO A 143 -23.38 12.68 -25.24
C PRO A 143 -21.98 13.25 -24.95
N ASP A 144 -21.87 14.22 -24.05
CA ASP A 144 -20.59 14.85 -23.72
C ASP A 144 -19.62 13.88 -23.02
N VAL A 145 -20.14 13.03 -22.13
CA VAL A 145 -19.36 11.95 -21.50
C VAL A 145 -18.88 10.96 -22.57
N ALA A 146 -19.79 10.53 -23.46
CA ALA A 146 -19.45 9.59 -24.52
C ALA A 146 -18.42 10.17 -25.50
N HIS A 147 -18.53 11.46 -25.86
CA HIS A 147 -17.55 12.14 -26.71
C HIS A 147 -16.19 12.26 -26.03
N PHE A 148 -16.15 12.56 -24.73
CA PHE A 148 -14.90 12.63 -23.98
C PHE A 148 -14.22 11.26 -23.91
N ASP A 149 -14.96 10.19 -23.58
CA ASP A 149 -14.45 8.82 -23.54
C ASP A 149 -13.88 8.38 -24.89
N GLN A 150 -14.57 8.71 -25.99
CA GLN A 150 -14.07 8.45 -27.35
C GLN A 150 -12.77 9.21 -27.64
N ALA A 151 -12.67 10.46 -27.19
CA ALA A 151 -11.45 11.26 -27.35
C ALA A 151 -10.28 10.65 -26.55
N VAL A 152 -10.51 10.20 -25.31
CA VAL A 152 -9.50 9.49 -24.49
C VAL A 152 -9.08 8.17 -25.13
N ALA A 153 -10.04 7.37 -25.62
CA ALA A 153 -9.76 6.09 -26.28
C ALA A 153 -8.92 6.29 -27.55
N ARG A 154 -9.28 7.29 -28.37
CA ARG A 154 -8.51 7.66 -29.56
C ARG A 154 -7.11 8.14 -29.20
N PHE A 155 -7.00 9.02 -28.19
CA PHE A 155 -5.70 9.48 -27.67
C PHE A 155 -4.80 8.30 -27.27
N ARG A 156 -5.33 7.34 -26.49
CA ARG A 156 -4.59 6.13 -26.09
C ARG A 156 -4.11 5.30 -27.28
N SER A 157 -4.88 5.24 -28.36
CA SER A 157 -4.53 4.49 -29.56
C SER A 157 -3.47 5.20 -30.44
N GLU A 158 -3.54 6.53 -30.55
CA GLU A 158 -2.67 7.32 -31.44
C GLU A 158 -1.35 7.73 -30.76
N LEU A 159 -1.33 7.88 -29.43
CA LEU A 159 -0.18 8.37 -28.67
C LEU A 159 1.11 7.57 -28.93
N PRO A 160 1.12 6.22 -28.95
CA PRO A 160 2.33 5.46 -29.25
C PRO A 160 2.91 5.77 -30.63
N THR A 161 2.05 5.98 -31.64
CA THR A 161 2.48 6.36 -32.99
C THR A 161 3.10 7.76 -33.01
N VAL A 162 2.51 8.71 -32.28
CA VAL A 162 3.05 10.08 -32.17
C VAL A 162 4.39 10.08 -31.43
N ILE A 163 4.54 9.30 -30.35
CA ILE A 163 5.80 9.14 -29.61
C ILE A 163 6.88 8.53 -30.50
N ALA A 164 6.56 7.47 -31.26
CA ALA A 164 7.49 6.86 -32.20
C ALA A 164 8.00 7.88 -33.23
N ALA A 165 7.08 8.64 -33.84
CA ALA A 165 7.45 9.67 -34.81
C ALA A 165 8.30 10.81 -34.20
N LEU A 166 8.03 11.21 -32.94
CA LEU A 166 8.88 12.18 -32.22
C LEU A 166 10.27 11.62 -31.95
N ASN A 167 10.37 10.35 -31.57
CA ASN A 167 11.65 9.68 -31.34
C ASN A 167 12.48 9.57 -32.62
N ASP A 168 11.86 9.21 -33.73
CA ASP A 168 12.52 9.12 -35.03
C ASP A 168 13.04 10.49 -35.46
N LEU A 169 12.19 11.52 -35.42
CA LEU A 169 12.57 12.89 -35.75
C LEU A 169 13.69 13.42 -34.85
N PHE A 170 13.63 13.13 -33.56
CA PHE A 170 14.68 13.49 -32.61
C PHE A 170 16.00 12.80 -32.96
N THR A 171 15.96 11.50 -33.24
CA THR A 171 17.14 10.69 -33.56
C THR A 171 17.80 11.16 -34.85
N ASP A 172 17.00 11.40 -35.90
CA ASP A 172 17.46 11.94 -37.17
C ASP A 172 18.10 13.31 -36.99
N THR A 173 17.46 14.19 -36.22
CA THR A 173 17.97 15.53 -35.97
C THR A 173 19.26 15.52 -35.16
N LEU A 174 19.35 14.63 -34.17
CA LEU A 174 20.55 14.43 -33.36
C LEU A 174 21.75 13.95 -34.21
N ALA A 175 21.49 13.10 -35.21
CA ALA A 175 22.52 12.61 -36.13
C ALA A 175 22.92 13.64 -37.20
N GLN A 176 21.97 14.42 -37.70
CA GLN A 176 22.16 15.28 -38.88
C GLN A 176 22.54 16.74 -38.55
N HIS A 177 22.21 17.23 -37.35
CA HIS A 177 22.41 18.64 -36.97
C HIS A 177 23.36 18.80 -35.78
N SER A 178 24.62 19.15 -36.06
CA SER A 178 25.67 19.35 -35.05
C SER A 178 25.31 20.38 -33.97
N ALA A 179 24.65 21.48 -34.34
CA ALA A 179 24.19 22.49 -33.39
C ALA A 179 23.14 21.96 -32.40
N PHE A 180 22.24 21.08 -32.86
CA PHE A 180 21.26 20.44 -31.99
C PHE A 180 21.94 19.42 -31.07
N HIS A 181 22.85 18.60 -31.60
CA HIS A 181 23.64 17.66 -30.80
C HIS A 181 24.37 18.35 -29.64
N GLN A 182 25.01 19.50 -29.91
CA GLN A 182 25.68 20.29 -28.87
C GLN A 182 24.71 20.79 -27.79
N ARG A 183 23.55 21.34 -28.20
CA ARG A 183 22.53 21.83 -27.27
C ARG A 183 21.93 20.70 -26.42
N PHE A 184 21.59 19.57 -27.04
CA PHE A 184 21.06 18.42 -26.32
C PHE A 184 22.10 17.80 -25.38
N THR A 185 23.36 17.72 -25.79
CA THR A 185 24.45 17.25 -24.92
C THR A 185 24.63 18.17 -23.72
N ALA A 186 24.56 19.49 -23.92
CA ALA A 186 24.60 20.46 -22.84
C ALA A 186 23.40 20.29 -21.89
N PHE A 187 22.19 20.14 -22.42
CA PHE A 187 20.97 19.87 -21.63
C PHE A 187 21.08 18.57 -20.82
N LEU A 188 21.57 17.48 -21.43
CA LEU A 188 21.79 16.21 -20.74
C LEU A 188 22.81 16.36 -19.61
N THR A 189 23.92 17.05 -19.88
CA THR A 189 24.96 17.32 -18.87
C THR A 189 24.35 18.09 -17.70
N GLN A 190 23.52 19.10 -17.98
CA GLN A 190 22.83 19.86 -16.94
C GLN A 190 21.81 19.01 -16.16
N CYS A 191 21.05 18.12 -16.82
CA CYS A 191 20.17 17.16 -16.15
C CYS A 191 20.98 16.26 -15.19
N GLN A 192 22.11 15.74 -15.65
CA GLN A 192 23.00 14.88 -14.86
C GLN A 192 23.57 15.60 -13.64
N HIS A 193 23.83 16.89 -13.73
CA HIS A 193 24.25 17.67 -12.57
C HIS A 193 23.10 18.00 -11.59
N THR A 194 21.88 18.22 -12.10
CA THR A 194 20.73 18.70 -11.30
C THR A 194 19.96 17.57 -10.60
N ILE A 195 19.74 16.49 -11.34
CA ILE A 195 18.94 15.33 -10.93
C ILE A 195 19.87 14.22 -10.44
N GLY A 196 20.99 13.98 -11.14
CA GLY A 196 22.01 13.01 -10.75
C GLY A 196 22.75 12.38 -11.92
N GLY A 197 24.02 12.02 -11.74
CA GLY A 197 24.95 11.63 -12.81
C GLY A 197 24.59 10.36 -13.61
N ARG A 198 23.49 9.69 -13.25
CA ARG A 198 22.96 8.49 -13.89
C ARG A 198 21.78 8.78 -14.83
N VAL A 199 21.38 10.04 -14.97
CA VAL A 199 20.41 10.45 -16.00
C VAL A 199 20.95 10.10 -17.38
N THR A 200 20.18 9.33 -18.14
CA THR A 200 20.55 8.89 -19.49
C THR A 200 20.06 9.87 -20.56
N ALA A 201 20.63 9.80 -21.76
CA ALA A 201 20.13 10.54 -22.91
C ALA A 201 18.66 10.20 -23.22
N GLU A 202 18.25 8.94 -22.99
CA GLU A 202 16.87 8.51 -23.16
C GLU A 202 15.93 9.21 -22.17
N GLN A 203 16.29 9.30 -20.89
CA GLN A 203 15.50 10.01 -19.89
C GLN A 203 15.40 11.52 -20.20
N ALA A 204 16.49 12.15 -20.63
CA ALA A 204 16.47 13.55 -21.05
C ALA A 204 15.59 13.78 -22.28
N ARG A 205 15.57 12.84 -23.23
CA ARG A 205 14.66 12.84 -24.39
C ARG A 205 13.20 12.66 -23.95
N GLU A 206 12.92 11.76 -23.02
CA GLU A 206 11.57 11.57 -22.46
C GLU A 206 11.04 12.85 -21.82
N MET A 207 11.86 13.59 -21.06
CA MET A 207 11.48 14.89 -20.50
C MET A 207 11.03 15.89 -21.59
N LEU A 208 11.76 15.93 -22.71
CA LEU A 208 11.43 16.80 -23.85
C LEU A 208 10.15 16.37 -24.54
N ILE A 209 9.93 15.07 -24.73
CA ILE A 209 8.70 14.55 -25.33
C ILE A 209 7.49 14.82 -24.41
N GLN A 210 7.64 14.62 -23.09
CA GLN A 210 6.61 14.94 -22.12
C GLN A 210 6.24 16.42 -22.16
N HIS A 211 7.22 17.32 -22.26
CA HIS A 211 6.99 18.75 -22.43
C HIS A 211 6.15 19.05 -23.69
N ILE A 212 6.55 18.53 -24.86
CA ILE A 212 5.84 18.74 -26.13
C ILE A 212 4.37 18.28 -26.04
N LEU A 213 4.13 17.12 -25.44
CA LEU A 213 2.80 16.51 -25.38
C LEU A 213 1.87 17.17 -24.35
N THR A 214 2.43 17.80 -23.32
CA THR A 214 1.64 18.40 -22.23
C THR A 214 1.46 19.90 -22.36
N GLU A 215 2.28 20.58 -23.17
CA GLU A 215 2.18 22.03 -23.40
C GLU A 215 0.77 22.46 -23.80
N GLN A 216 0.17 21.80 -24.80
CA GLN A 216 -1.16 22.15 -25.28
C GLN A 216 -2.24 21.89 -24.23
N ILE A 217 -2.10 20.82 -23.44
CA ILE A 217 -3.01 20.47 -22.36
C ILE A 217 -3.01 21.57 -21.30
N PHE A 218 -1.84 22.01 -20.84
CA PHE A 218 -1.75 23.05 -19.81
C PHE A 218 -2.24 24.40 -20.30
N ARG A 219 -1.96 24.78 -21.55
CA ARG A 219 -2.50 26.01 -22.14
C ARG A 219 -4.03 26.01 -22.24
N ASP A 220 -4.62 24.86 -22.55
CA ASP A 220 -6.07 24.73 -22.67
C ASP A 220 -6.78 24.73 -21.32
N ILE A 221 -6.12 24.25 -20.25
CA ILE A 221 -6.66 24.25 -18.88
C ILE A 221 -6.43 25.61 -18.19
N PHE A 222 -5.29 26.25 -18.44
CA PHE A 222 -4.87 27.51 -17.82
C PHE A 222 -4.59 28.61 -18.86
N PRO A 223 -5.62 29.10 -19.58
CA PRO A 223 -5.43 30.04 -20.69
C PRO A 223 -4.91 31.42 -20.26
N VAL A 224 -5.06 31.79 -18.99
CA VAL A 224 -4.59 33.07 -18.40
C VAL A 224 -3.13 32.96 -17.91
N SER A 225 -2.59 31.75 -17.82
CA SER A 225 -1.24 31.55 -17.29
C SER A 225 -0.16 31.93 -18.30
N GLU A 226 0.85 32.68 -17.84
CA GLU A 226 2.07 32.95 -18.62
C GLU A 226 3.15 31.89 -18.43
N PHE A 227 2.84 30.78 -17.75
CA PHE A 227 3.78 29.74 -17.33
C PHE A 227 4.78 29.31 -18.42
N HIS A 228 4.32 28.94 -19.62
CA HIS A 228 5.21 28.47 -20.69
C HIS A 228 6.20 29.53 -21.20
N ARG A 229 5.92 30.82 -20.97
CA ARG A 229 6.78 31.94 -21.37
C ARG A 229 7.69 32.41 -20.23
N ALA A 230 7.26 32.24 -18.99
CA ALA A 230 7.98 32.71 -17.81
C ALA A 230 8.85 31.62 -17.16
N ASN A 231 8.36 30.38 -17.08
CA ASN A 231 9.04 29.31 -16.37
C ASN A 231 10.35 28.94 -17.08
N HIS A 232 11.45 29.07 -16.34
CA HIS A 232 12.79 28.87 -16.90
C HIS A 232 13.00 27.49 -17.56
N LEU A 233 12.38 26.43 -17.03
CA LEU A 233 12.52 25.07 -17.57
C LEU A 233 11.71 24.91 -18.84
N ALA A 234 10.46 25.41 -18.85
CA ALA A 234 9.63 25.41 -20.03
C ALA A 234 10.30 26.18 -21.19
N VAL A 235 10.89 27.35 -20.90
CA VAL A 235 11.62 28.14 -21.90
C VAL A 235 12.79 27.35 -22.49
N ALA A 236 13.63 26.73 -21.65
CA ALA A 236 14.78 25.95 -22.12
C ALA A 236 14.38 24.74 -22.98
N LEU A 237 13.29 24.06 -22.62
CA LEU A 237 12.77 22.91 -23.38
C LEU A 237 12.12 23.34 -24.69
N THR A 238 11.41 24.48 -24.71
CA THR A 238 10.85 25.06 -25.94
C THR A 238 11.96 25.51 -26.90
N GLU A 239 13.10 26.01 -26.40
CA GLU A 239 14.26 26.31 -27.24
C GLU A 239 14.83 25.05 -27.93
N LEU A 240 14.91 23.93 -27.19
CA LEU A 240 15.30 22.63 -27.75
C LEU A 240 14.28 22.10 -28.76
N GLU A 241 12.98 22.16 -28.43
CA GLU A 241 11.88 21.78 -29.33
C GLU A 241 11.97 22.54 -30.66
N SER A 242 12.12 23.86 -30.59
CA SER A 242 12.13 24.74 -31.77
C SER A 242 13.26 24.39 -32.77
N ALA A 243 14.30 23.70 -32.31
CA ALA A 243 15.41 23.30 -33.15
C ALA A 243 15.03 22.20 -34.16
N PHE A 244 14.12 21.27 -33.79
CA PHE A 244 13.78 20.10 -34.61
C PHE A 244 12.28 19.97 -34.96
N LEU A 245 11.38 20.52 -34.14
CA LEU A 245 9.93 20.44 -34.34
C LEU A 245 9.39 21.81 -34.77
N ARG A 246 9.30 22.06 -36.09
CA ARG A 246 8.93 23.37 -36.65
C ARG A 246 7.64 23.34 -37.47
N GLY A 247 6.90 24.46 -37.43
CA GLY A 247 5.88 24.84 -38.41
C GLY A 247 4.88 23.74 -38.82
N GLU A 248 5.04 23.24 -40.04
CA GLU A 248 4.16 22.22 -40.63
C GLU A 248 4.38 20.83 -40.02
N THR A 249 5.62 20.43 -39.73
CA THR A 249 5.95 19.15 -39.09
C THR A 249 5.25 19.02 -37.73
N ARG A 250 5.29 20.08 -36.90
CA ARG A 250 4.60 20.10 -35.61
C ARG A 250 3.09 19.92 -35.79
N ARG A 251 2.48 20.67 -36.72
CA ARG A 251 1.04 20.59 -36.98
C ARG A 251 0.64 19.20 -37.45
N ASN A 252 1.33 18.62 -38.43
CA ASN A 252 0.99 17.32 -38.98
C ASN A 252 1.12 16.19 -37.94
N LEU A 253 2.13 16.27 -37.08
CA LEU A 253 2.39 15.27 -36.06
C LEU A 253 1.38 15.35 -34.89
N LEU A 254 1.07 16.55 -34.40
CA LEU A 254 0.16 16.73 -33.27
C LEU A 254 -1.33 16.76 -33.66
N MET A 255 -1.67 16.92 -34.95
CA MET A 255 -3.06 16.91 -35.44
C MET A 255 -3.83 15.64 -35.06
N ARG A 256 -3.14 14.51 -34.91
CA ARG A 256 -3.72 13.25 -34.45
C ARG A 256 -4.27 13.32 -33.02
N LEU A 257 -3.70 14.20 -32.18
CA LEU A 257 -4.06 14.40 -30.78
C LEU A 257 -5.08 15.54 -30.59
N GLU A 258 -5.37 16.33 -31.63
CA GLU A 258 -6.30 17.47 -31.58
C GLU A 258 -7.71 17.14 -31.07
N PRO A 259 -8.33 15.98 -31.39
CA PRO A 259 -9.63 15.61 -30.83
C PRO A 259 -9.62 15.58 -29.29
N TYR A 260 -8.52 15.12 -28.70
CA TYR A 260 -8.35 15.05 -27.25
C TYR A 260 -8.12 16.44 -26.64
N TYR A 261 -7.26 17.26 -27.24
CA TYR A 261 -7.06 18.64 -26.80
C TYR A 261 -8.35 19.47 -26.88
N THR A 262 -9.15 19.26 -27.93
CA THR A 262 -10.47 19.91 -28.06
C THR A 262 -11.43 19.47 -26.96
N ALA A 263 -11.46 18.17 -26.62
CA ALA A 263 -12.29 17.65 -25.53
C ALA A 263 -11.87 18.23 -24.17
N ILE A 264 -10.57 18.31 -23.90
CA ILE A 264 -10.01 18.97 -22.70
C ILE A 264 -10.43 20.43 -22.66
N ARG A 265 -10.21 21.20 -23.73
CA ARG A 265 -10.52 22.63 -23.79
C ARG A 265 -12.00 22.90 -23.54
N ARG A 266 -12.90 22.10 -24.14
CA ARG A 266 -14.35 22.22 -23.92
C ARG A 266 -14.74 21.95 -22.47
N THR A 267 -14.16 20.92 -21.87
CA THR A 267 -14.45 20.55 -20.48
C THR A 267 -13.86 21.55 -19.49
N ALA A 268 -12.62 22.00 -19.72
CA ALA A 268 -11.93 22.98 -18.90
C ALA A 268 -12.56 24.38 -18.95
N ALA A 269 -13.15 24.77 -20.09
CA ALA A 269 -13.86 26.05 -20.22
C ALA A 269 -15.10 26.15 -19.31
N GLY A 270 -15.63 25.01 -18.83
CA GLY A 270 -16.72 24.96 -17.85
C GLY A 270 -16.28 25.04 -16.39
N ALA A 271 -14.99 25.03 -16.07
CA ALA A 271 -14.48 24.97 -14.69
C ALA A 271 -14.40 26.36 -14.05
N ILE A 272 -15.13 26.55 -12.94
CA ILE A 272 -15.43 27.88 -12.36
C ILE A 272 -14.43 28.28 -11.25
N SER A 273 -13.68 27.33 -10.66
CA SER A 273 -12.71 27.58 -9.56
C SER A 273 -11.35 26.86 -9.69
N ALA A 274 -10.28 27.32 -9.01
CA ALA A 274 -8.97 26.64 -8.97
C ALA A 274 -9.06 25.20 -8.46
N ALA A 275 -9.84 24.94 -7.41
CA ALA A 275 -9.97 23.61 -6.83
C ALA A 275 -10.55 22.61 -7.85
N GLU A 276 -11.53 23.04 -8.65
CA GLU A 276 -12.12 22.23 -9.72
C GLU A 276 -11.14 22.00 -10.87
N LYS A 277 -10.38 23.02 -11.26
CA LYS A 277 -9.32 22.90 -12.28
C LYS A 277 -8.22 21.93 -11.83
N GLN A 278 -7.86 21.93 -10.55
CA GLN A 278 -6.87 21.01 -9.99
C GLN A 278 -7.36 19.55 -10.04
N GLU A 279 -8.62 19.30 -9.70
CA GLU A 279 -9.21 17.95 -9.77
C GLU A 279 -9.35 17.46 -11.20
N PHE A 280 -9.76 18.34 -12.12
CA PHE A 280 -9.78 18.06 -13.55
C PHE A 280 -8.38 17.73 -14.10
N LEU A 281 -7.39 18.56 -13.75
CA LEU A 281 -5.99 18.35 -14.15
C LEU A 281 -5.45 17.00 -13.65
N LYS A 282 -5.81 16.62 -12.42
CA LYS A 282 -5.46 15.33 -11.84
C LYS A 282 -6.01 14.15 -12.67
N ALA A 283 -7.28 14.21 -13.07
CA ALA A 283 -7.88 13.15 -13.87
C ALA A 283 -7.26 13.06 -15.28
N VAL A 284 -7.07 14.21 -15.94
CA VAL A 284 -6.40 14.32 -17.25
C VAL A 284 -4.97 13.78 -17.19
N TYR A 285 -4.26 14.07 -16.10
CA TYR A 285 -2.90 13.59 -15.85
C TYR A 285 -2.84 12.06 -15.68
N GLU A 286 -3.72 11.49 -14.86
CA GLU A 286 -3.82 10.03 -14.67
C GLU A 286 -4.09 9.33 -16.02
N ASP A 287 -4.98 9.88 -16.85
CA ASP A 287 -5.28 9.33 -18.18
C ASP A 287 -4.12 9.47 -19.16
N PHE A 288 -3.42 10.61 -19.16
CA PHE A 288 -2.25 10.86 -20.01
C PHE A 288 -1.13 9.85 -19.72
N TYR A 289 -0.77 9.68 -18.45
CA TYR A 289 0.33 8.79 -18.06
C TYR A 289 0.03 7.32 -18.27
N THR A 290 -1.19 6.91 -17.98
CA THR A 290 -1.65 5.54 -18.25
C THR A 290 -1.51 5.20 -19.73
N ALA A 291 -1.70 6.18 -20.61
CA ALA A 291 -1.49 6.03 -22.06
C ALA A 291 0.01 6.07 -22.45
N TYR A 292 0.77 7.02 -21.88
CA TYR A 292 2.17 7.29 -22.26
C TYR A 292 3.11 6.16 -21.86
N ASN A 293 3.01 5.66 -20.62
CA ASN A 293 3.88 4.61 -20.11
C ASN A 293 3.12 3.67 -19.16
N PRO A 294 2.40 2.65 -19.68
CA PRO A 294 1.61 1.72 -18.88
C PRO A 294 2.44 0.89 -17.89
N ARG A 295 3.73 0.64 -18.19
CA ARG A 295 4.64 -0.15 -17.31
C ARG A 295 5.09 0.65 -16.09
N ASP A 296 5.24 1.96 -16.24
CA ASP A 296 5.64 2.86 -15.15
C ASP A 296 4.46 3.62 -14.53
N ALA A 297 3.25 3.51 -15.09
CA ALA A 297 2.02 4.03 -14.49
C ALA A 297 1.78 3.47 -13.07
N ASP A 298 2.12 2.20 -12.84
CA ASP A 298 2.13 1.56 -11.50
C ASP A 298 3.27 2.06 -10.60
N LYS A 299 4.36 2.58 -11.17
CA LYS A 299 5.56 3.05 -10.43
C LYS A 299 5.42 4.48 -9.93
N LEU A 300 4.64 5.32 -10.61
CA LEU A 300 4.66 6.74 -10.34
C LEU A 300 3.98 7.15 -9.05
N GLY A 301 3.02 6.36 -8.53
CA GLY A 301 2.50 6.54 -7.18
C GLY A 301 2.25 8.01 -6.79
N VAL A 302 1.86 8.88 -7.74
CA VAL A 302 1.54 10.29 -7.51
C VAL A 302 0.18 10.31 -6.86
N VAL A 303 0.18 9.89 -5.61
CA VAL A 303 -1.01 9.84 -4.79
C VAL A 303 -1.18 11.24 -4.24
N TYR A 304 -2.12 11.96 -4.83
CA TYR A 304 -2.52 13.28 -4.36
C TYR A 304 -2.86 13.21 -2.87
N THR A 305 -2.17 14.03 -2.09
CA THR A 305 -2.41 14.12 -0.65
C THR A 305 -3.78 14.74 -0.41
N PRO A 306 -4.68 14.11 0.36
CA PRO A 306 -5.98 14.68 0.68
C PRO A 306 -5.84 16.04 1.36
N GLY A 307 -6.67 17.01 0.98
CA GLY A 307 -6.59 18.36 1.53
C GLY A 307 -6.78 18.41 3.05
N GLU A 308 -7.56 17.51 3.63
CA GLU A 308 -7.76 17.41 5.09
C GLU A 308 -6.46 17.04 5.82
N VAL A 309 -5.67 16.13 5.25
CA VAL A 309 -4.35 15.75 5.79
C VAL A 309 -3.39 16.94 5.73
N VAL A 310 -3.37 17.64 4.59
CA VAL A 310 -2.49 18.79 4.37
C VAL A 310 -2.84 19.94 5.32
N ARG A 311 -4.11 20.33 5.40
CA ARG A 311 -4.57 21.39 6.31
C ARG A 311 -4.31 21.07 7.78
N PHE A 312 -4.47 19.80 8.18
CA PHE A 312 -4.13 19.37 9.53
C PHE A 312 -2.64 19.57 9.85
N ILE A 313 -1.76 19.24 8.90
CA ILE A 313 -0.30 19.45 9.07
C ILE A 313 0.03 20.94 9.12
N ILE A 314 -0.50 21.76 8.22
CA ILE A 314 -0.23 23.21 8.20
C ILE A 314 -0.67 23.86 9.52
N ALA A 315 -1.90 23.60 9.97
CA ALA A 315 -2.41 24.14 11.23
C ALA A 315 -1.64 23.62 12.45
N GLY A 316 -1.17 22.36 12.40
CA GLY A 316 -0.32 21.78 13.44
C GLY A 316 1.05 22.44 13.52
N CYS A 317 1.71 22.65 12.39
CA CYS A 317 3.00 23.35 12.31
C CYS A 317 2.88 24.81 12.76
N ASP A 318 1.82 25.50 12.38
CA ASP A 318 1.53 26.87 12.81
C ASP A 318 1.40 26.97 14.33
N TRP A 319 0.55 26.14 14.92
CA TRP A 319 0.38 26.10 16.37
C TRP A 319 1.67 25.73 17.12
N LEU A 320 2.45 24.76 16.60
CA LEU A 320 3.71 24.37 17.22
C LEU A 320 4.76 25.50 17.10
N ALA A 321 4.77 26.24 16.00
CA ALA A 321 5.65 27.39 15.82
C ALA A 321 5.29 28.50 16.80
N GLU A 322 3.99 28.81 16.98
CA GLU A 322 3.51 29.78 17.96
C GLU A 322 3.97 29.38 19.37
N ARG A 323 3.78 28.10 19.72
CA ARG A 323 4.06 27.58 21.06
C ARG A 323 5.55 27.55 21.40
N HIS A 324 6.40 27.14 20.46
CA HIS A 324 7.82 26.90 20.74
C HIS A 324 8.73 28.05 20.35
N PHE A 325 8.31 28.90 19.40
CA PHE A 325 9.14 29.98 18.85
C PHE A 325 8.47 31.35 18.89
N GLY A 326 7.22 31.45 19.38
CA GLY A 326 6.49 32.72 19.47
C GLY A 326 6.16 33.34 18.11
N LYS A 327 6.14 32.54 17.04
CA LYS A 327 5.89 32.98 15.65
C LYS A 327 4.91 32.04 14.96
N GLY A 328 3.96 32.57 14.20
CA GLY A 328 3.13 31.80 13.27
C GLY A 328 3.78 31.63 11.90
N LEU A 329 3.19 30.77 11.05
CA LEU A 329 3.61 30.56 9.66
C LEU A 329 3.48 31.82 8.81
N ALA A 330 2.65 32.77 9.20
CA ALA A 330 2.55 34.06 8.54
C ALA A 330 3.75 34.96 8.86
N ASP A 331 4.43 34.80 10.00
CA ASP A 331 5.44 35.74 10.49
C ASP A 331 6.77 35.69 9.71
N PRO A 332 7.52 36.80 9.61
CA PRO A 332 8.82 36.84 8.94
C PRO A 332 9.85 35.87 9.54
N GLU A 333 10.81 35.45 8.70
CA GLU A 333 11.95 34.57 9.04
C GLU A 333 11.57 33.11 9.40
N LEU A 334 10.29 32.76 9.31
CA LEU A 334 9.82 31.38 9.42
C LEU A 334 9.65 30.80 8.01
N ASP A 335 10.77 30.60 7.32
CA ASP A 335 10.78 30.01 5.97
C ASP A 335 10.28 28.56 5.99
N ILE A 336 9.57 28.20 4.94
CA ILE A 336 8.86 26.92 4.82
C ILE A 336 9.34 26.19 3.57
N LEU A 337 9.65 24.90 3.70
CA LEU A 337 10.01 24.05 2.56
C LEU A 337 9.12 22.81 2.47
N ASP A 338 8.63 22.56 1.26
CA ASP A 338 8.17 21.25 0.83
C ASP A 338 9.27 20.55 -0.01
N PRO A 339 9.96 19.53 0.53
CA PRO A 339 11.13 18.92 -0.11
C PRO A 339 10.78 17.98 -1.27
N CYS A 340 9.50 17.66 -1.46
CA CYS A 340 9.01 16.69 -2.45
C CYS A 340 7.55 17.05 -2.78
N THR A 341 7.36 18.17 -3.48
CA THR A 341 6.07 18.84 -3.51
C THR A 341 5.03 18.14 -4.38
N GLY A 342 5.45 17.23 -5.26
CA GLY A 342 4.57 16.55 -6.19
C GLY A 342 3.82 17.57 -7.02
N THR A 343 2.51 17.68 -6.80
CA THR A 343 1.62 18.61 -7.52
C THR A 343 1.40 19.96 -6.82
N GLY A 344 2.20 20.26 -5.79
CA GLY A 344 2.17 21.54 -5.08
C GLY A 344 1.09 21.66 -4.01
N THR A 345 0.43 20.56 -3.62
CA THR A 345 -0.79 20.60 -2.78
C THR A 345 -0.54 21.25 -1.41
N PHE A 346 0.60 20.99 -0.78
CA PHE A 346 0.96 21.62 0.50
C PHE A 346 1.14 23.14 0.37
N ILE A 347 1.76 23.60 -0.72
CA ILE A 347 1.96 25.03 -0.94
C ILE A 347 0.63 25.72 -1.28
N VAL A 348 -0.22 25.10 -2.10
CA VAL A 348 -1.58 25.61 -2.42
C VAL A 348 -2.40 25.81 -1.14
N GLU A 349 -2.47 24.80 -0.28
CA GLU A 349 -3.23 24.89 0.97
C GLU A 349 -2.58 25.87 1.96
N LEU A 350 -1.25 26.04 1.94
CA LEU A 350 -0.57 27.08 2.72
C LEU A 350 -0.97 28.48 2.26
N LEU A 351 -0.99 28.75 0.95
CA LEU A 351 -1.44 30.05 0.43
C LEU A 351 -2.90 30.31 0.83
N ALA A 352 -3.77 29.30 0.73
CA ALA A 352 -5.15 29.40 1.19
C ALA A 352 -5.24 29.67 2.70
N TYR A 353 -4.36 29.07 3.52
CA TYR A 353 -4.27 29.33 4.96
C TYR A 353 -3.87 30.79 5.26
N LEU A 354 -2.97 31.36 4.46
CA LEU A 354 -2.48 32.73 4.61
C LEU A 354 -3.42 33.81 4.05
N ARG A 355 -4.56 33.45 3.43
CA ARG A 355 -5.45 34.38 2.71
C ARG A 355 -5.94 35.58 3.54
N GLY A 356 -5.93 35.47 4.87
CA GLY A 356 -6.37 36.51 5.79
C GLY A 356 -5.39 37.70 5.91
N ASP A 357 -4.13 37.52 5.53
CA ASP A 357 -3.10 38.56 5.58
C ASP A 357 -2.38 38.67 4.23
N ARG A 358 -2.84 39.60 3.40
CA ARG A 358 -2.27 39.82 2.06
C ARG A 358 -0.80 40.22 2.09
N ALA A 359 -0.35 40.96 3.11
CA ALA A 359 1.04 41.40 3.20
C ALA A 359 1.96 40.23 3.55
N ALA A 360 1.55 39.41 4.52
CA ALA A 360 2.25 38.17 4.82
C ALA A 360 2.26 37.21 3.63
N LEU A 361 1.11 37.01 2.96
CA LEU A 361 1.00 36.14 1.79
C LEU A 361 1.96 36.57 0.67
N THR A 362 2.01 37.86 0.32
CA THR A 362 2.93 38.36 -0.73
C THR A 362 4.40 38.23 -0.34
N ARG A 363 4.77 38.50 0.93
CA ARG A 363 6.14 38.29 1.43
C ARG A 363 6.51 36.80 1.35
N LYS A 364 5.66 35.94 1.90
CA LYS A 364 5.86 34.49 1.99
C LYS A 364 6.03 33.88 0.60
N TYR A 365 5.11 34.19 -0.32
CA TYR A 365 5.16 33.73 -1.70
C TYR A 365 6.43 34.17 -2.44
N GLY A 366 6.94 35.37 -2.15
CA GLY A 366 8.09 35.94 -2.84
C GLY A 366 9.40 35.24 -2.50
N ASP A 367 9.66 35.01 -1.21
CA ASP A 367 11.03 34.69 -0.75
C ASP A 367 11.13 33.70 0.42
N GLU A 368 10.01 33.33 1.07
CA GLU A 368 10.03 32.52 2.31
C GLU A 368 9.28 31.17 2.17
N ILE A 369 8.70 30.88 1.01
CA ILE A 369 8.10 29.57 0.68
C ILE A 369 8.93 28.92 -0.42
N HIS A 370 9.34 27.67 -0.17
CA HIS A 370 10.23 26.89 -1.03
C HIS A 370 9.59 25.54 -1.37
N ALA A 371 9.79 25.04 -2.59
CA ALA A 371 9.27 23.74 -2.99
C ALA A 371 10.22 23.03 -3.96
N ASN A 372 10.49 21.74 -3.73
CA ASN A 372 11.39 20.94 -4.56
C ASN A 372 10.64 19.80 -5.25
N GLU A 373 11.01 19.50 -6.49
CA GLU A 373 10.51 18.35 -7.23
C GLU A 373 11.56 17.83 -8.21
N ILE A 374 11.62 16.50 -8.39
CA ILE A 374 12.58 15.81 -9.25
C ILE A 374 11.98 15.41 -10.60
N ALA A 375 10.65 15.28 -10.68
CA ALA A 375 9.94 14.88 -11.89
C ALA A 375 9.33 16.09 -12.62
N ILE A 376 9.56 16.18 -13.93
CA ILE A 376 9.21 17.36 -14.73
C ILE A 376 7.71 17.67 -14.74
N LEU A 377 6.85 16.68 -14.93
CA LEU A 377 5.41 16.93 -15.01
C LEU A 377 4.80 17.30 -13.64
N PRO A 378 5.11 16.61 -12.53
CA PRO A 378 4.77 17.10 -11.19
C PRO A 378 5.26 18.53 -10.94
N TYR A 379 6.51 18.86 -11.32
CA TYR A 379 7.06 20.22 -11.18
C TYR A 379 6.24 21.27 -11.93
N TYR A 380 5.84 21.01 -13.18
CA TYR A 380 4.97 21.92 -13.95
C TYR A 380 3.60 22.09 -13.30
N ILE A 381 2.99 20.99 -12.85
CA ILE A 381 1.69 21.01 -12.19
C ILE A 381 1.75 21.80 -10.88
N ALA A 382 2.83 21.63 -10.10
CA ALA A 382 3.04 22.38 -8.87
C ALA A 382 3.12 23.88 -9.15
N CYS A 383 3.97 24.31 -10.09
CA CYS A 383 4.07 25.72 -10.46
C CYS A 383 2.71 26.29 -10.90
N LEU A 384 2.02 25.62 -11.83
CA LEU A 384 0.71 26.06 -12.33
C LEU A 384 -0.34 26.20 -11.22
N ASN A 385 -0.46 25.20 -10.35
CA ASN A 385 -1.42 25.23 -9.25
C ASN A 385 -1.09 26.35 -8.24
N ILE A 386 0.18 26.50 -7.88
CA ILE A 386 0.65 27.51 -6.91
C ILE A 386 0.42 28.92 -7.46
N GLU A 387 0.84 29.18 -8.70
CA GLU A 387 0.69 30.48 -9.37
C GLU A 387 -0.77 30.86 -9.59
N GLN A 388 -1.61 29.90 -10.01
CA GLN A 388 -3.04 30.12 -10.17
C GLN A 388 -3.71 30.43 -8.82
N THR A 389 -3.37 29.68 -7.77
CA THR A 389 -3.91 29.92 -6.43
C THR A 389 -3.51 31.31 -5.93
N TYR A 390 -2.24 31.71 -6.11
CA TYR A 390 -1.78 33.05 -5.77
C TYR A 390 -2.53 34.13 -6.57
N ALA A 391 -2.73 33.93 -7.88
CA ALA A 391 -3.45 34.86 -8.74
C ALA A 391 -4.91 35.03 -8.30
N GLU A 392 -5.58 33.96 -7.88
CA GLU A 392 -6.96 34.02 -7.38
C GLU A 392 -7.06 34.73 -6.02
N LEU A 393 -6.11 34.48 -5.11
CA LEU A 393 -6.11 35.10 -3.78
C LEU A 393 -5.71 36.59 -3.83
N THR A 394 -4.86 36.98 -4.78
CA THR A 394 -4.32 38.34 -4.87
C THR A 394 -4.90 39.19 -5.99
N GLY A 395 -5.50 38.58 -7.01
CA GLY A 395 -5.99 39.27 -8.21
C GLY A 395 -4.89 39.58 -9.24
N THR A 396 -3.66 39.09 -9.05
CA THR A 396 -2.54 39.34 -9.99
C THR A 396 -1.67 38.10 -10.12
N TRP A 397 -1.42 37.67 -11.35
CA TRP A 397 -0.52 36.56 -11.63
C TRP A 397 0.94 36.96 -11.39
N ARG A 398 1.72 36.05 -10.81
CA ARG A 398 3.17 36.19 -10.60
C ARG A 398 3.79 34.80 -10.60
N GLU A 399 4.92 34.63 -11.30
CA GLU A 399 5.68 33.37 -11.28
C GLU A 399 6.10 32.98 -9.85
N PHE A 400 6.02 31.68 -9.53
CA PHE A 400 6.48 31.16 -8.24
C PHE A 400 7.98 30.86 -8.26
N VAL A 401 8.78 31.80 -7.77
CA VAL A 401 10.25 31.70 -7.77
C VAL A 401 10.82 30.75 -6.71
N GLY A 402 9.98 30.30 -5.77
CA GLY A 402 10.35 29.34 -4.72
C GLY A 402 10.46 27.88 -5.18
N ALA A 403 9.98 27.57 -6.40
CA ALA A 403 10.07 26.23 -6.97
C ALA A 403 11.46 25.93 -7.52
N CYS A 404 12.04 24.81 -7.09
CA CYS A 404 13.31 24.27 -7.57
C CYS A 404 13.10 22.89 -8.20
N PHE A 405 13.64 22.70 -9.40
CA PHE A 405 13.71 21.39 -10.02
C PHE A 405 15.03 20.72 -9.63
N VAL A 406 15.00 19.79 -8.66
CA VAL A 406 16.21 19.24 -8.01
C VAL A 406 15.93 17.88 -7.35
N ASP A 407 16.92 16.99 -7.31
CA ASP A 407 16.90 15.86 -6.38
C ASP A 407 17.26 16.35 -4.96
N THR A 408 16.25 16.50 -4.10
CA THR A 408 16.45 16.92 -2.71
C THR A 408 17.41 15.99 -1.95
N LEU A 409 17.39 14.67 -2.20
CA LEU A 409 18.27 13.73 -1.50
C LEU A 409 19.73 13.79 -1.99
N ALA A 410 19.99 14.41 -3.13
CA ALA A 410 21.33 14.76 -3.60
C ALA A 410 21.76 16.18 -3.14
N ASN A 411 20.81 17.07 -2.84
CA ASN A 411 21.06 18.45 -2.43
C ASN A 411 21.33 18.60 -0.91
N TRP A 412 22.58 18.37 -0.50
CA TRP A 412 23.04 18.49 0.90
C TRP A 412 23.91 19.72 1.19
N GLY A 413 24.21 20.55 0.19
CA GLY A 413 25.17 21.66 0.28
C GLY A 413 24.74 22.88 1.11
N PHE A 414 23.87 22.70 2.11
CA PHE A 414 23.47 23.73 3.07
C PHE A 414 24.52 23.94 4.19
N GLU A 415 25.39 22.96 4.48
CA GLU A 415 26.42 23.06 5.55
C GLU A 415 27.49 24.14 5.29
N LEU A 416 27.70 24.54 4.04
CA LEU A 416 28.75 25.47 3.61
C LEU A 416 28.43 26.97 3.86
N THR A 417 27.29 27.28 4.49
CA THR A 417 26.90 28.68 4.80
C THR A 417 27.22 29.12 6.23
N HIS A 418 27.67 28.22 7.12
CA HIS A 418 28.11 28.61 8.47
C HIS A 418 29.61 28.92 8.55
N ARG A 419 30.43 28.48 7.59
CA ARG A 419 31.87 28.82 7.50
C ARG A 419 32.30 28.87 6.03
N GLY A 420 32.59 30.08 5.56
CA GLY A 420 32.85 30.37 4.15
C GLY A 420 33.96 29.52 3.51
N ALA A 421 33.57 28.76 2.50
CA ALA A 421 34.41 28.27 1.40
C ALA A 421 33.52 27.98 0.18
N GLN A 422 34.04 28.25 -1.03
CA GLN A 422 33.37 27.99 -2.31
C GLN A 422 33.22 26.47 -2.56
N SER A 423 32.07 26.04 -3.08
CA SER A 423 31.88 24.67 -3.59
C SER A 423 31.32 24.67 -5.01
N ASP A 424 32.15 24.22 -5.95
CA ASP A 424 31.83 23.82 -7.32
C ASP A 424 30.97 22.54 -7.35
N LEU A 425 29.71 22.60 -6.88
CA LEU A 425 28.83 21.43 -6.93
C LEU A 425 27.33 21.75 -7.14
N PHE A 426 27.03 22.70 -8.03
CA PHE A 426 25.65 22.97 -8.44
C PHE A 426 25.57 23.21 -9.94
N GLY A 427 25.43 22.14 -10.73
CA GLY A 427 24.92 22.27 -12.08
C GLY A 427 23.40 22.23 -12.01
N ALA A 428 22.77 23.29 -12.47
CA ALA A 428 21.32 23.35 -12.58
C ALA A 428 20.91 23.34 -14.04
N LEU A 429 19.69 22.86 -14.30
CA LEU A 429 19.14 22.70 -15.64
C LEU A 429 19.09 24.01 -16.45
N THR A 430 18.94 25.13 -15.75
CA THR A 430 19.12 26.47 -16.29
C THR A 430 19.87 27.33 -15.27
N GLU A 431 20.48 28.42 -15.73
CA GLU A 431 21.10 29.40 -14.84
C GLU A 431 20.12 29.93 -13.78
N GLU A 432 18.84 30.08 -14.13
CA GLU A 432 17.81 30.50 -13.19
C GLU A 432 17.49 29.42 -12.14
N ASN A 433 17.36 28.14 -12.54
CA ASN A 433 17.18 27.05 -11.57
C ASN A 433 18.36 27.00 -10.58
N ARG A 434 19.59 27.27 -11.07
CA ARG A 434 20.80 27.32 -10.24
C ARG A 434 20.68 28.38 -9.16
N ARG A 435 20.24 29.58 -9.56
CA ARG A 435 20.04 30.70 -8.64
C ARG A 435 18.95 30.41 -7.63
N ARG A 436 17.87 29.74 -8.02
CA ARG A 436 16.81 29.30 -7.09
C ARG A 436 17.33 28.31 -6.06
N ILE A 437 18.03 27.26 -6.49
CA ILE A 437 18.64 26.26 -5.59
C ILE A 437 19.65 26.92 -4.65
N GLN A 438 20.53 27.78 -5.16
CA GLN A 438 21.51 28.50 -4.33
C GLN A 438 20.84 29.40 -3.30
N ARG A 439 19.80 30.14 -3.71
CA ARG A 439 19.01 30.99 -2.79
C ARG A 439 18.32 30.16 -1.72
N GLN A 440 17.72 29.03 -2.07
CA GLN A 440 17.08 28.14 -1.10
C GLN A 440 18.11 27.56 -0.11
N ASN A 441 19.28 27.14 -0.60
CA ASN A 441 20.33 26.53 0.23
C ASN A 441 20.95 27.52 1.22
N THR A 442 20.95 28.83 0.92
CA THR A 442 21.46 29.87 1.83
C THR A 442 20.44 30.33 2.87
N ARG A 443 19.16 29.97 2.72
CA ARG A 443 18.11 30.32 3.67
C ARG A 443 18.11 29.40 4.88
N ARG A 444 17.81 29.96 6.05
CA ARG A 444 17.44 29.18 7.23
C ARG A 444 15.98 28.75 7.08
N ILE A 445 15.71 27.45 7.09
CA ILE A 445 14.37 26.89 6.86
C ILE A 445 13.95 26.12 8.13
N PRO A 446 13.30 26.78 9.09
CA PRO A 446 12.89 26.16 10.35
C PRO A 446 11.66 25.27 10.22
N VAL A 447 10.88 25.36 9.13
CA VAL A 447 9.67 24.55 8.95
C VAL A 447 9.77 23.72 7.68
N ILE A 448 9.69 22.40 7.83
CA ILE A 448 9.63 21.46 6.71
C ILE A 448 8.37 20.62 6.85
N PHE A 449 7.53 20.61 5.82
CA PHE A 449 6.40 19.69 5.76
C PHE A 449 6.27 19.05 4.40
N GLY A 450 5.44 18.01 4.28
CA GLY A 450 5.21 17.36 2.99
C GLY A 450 4.78 15.90 3.11
N ASN A 451 4.73 15.26 1.94
CA ASN A 451 4.40 13.85 1.78
C ASN A 451 5.51 13.14 0.98
N PRO A 452 6.58 12.63 1.64
CA PRO A 452 7.66 11.95 0.94
C PRO A 452 7.25 10.57 0.41
N PRO A 453 7.88 10.08 -0.67
CA PRO A 453 7.47 8.84 -1.34
C PRO A 453 7.58 7.58 -0.46
N TYR A 454 6.66 6.63 -0.68
CA TYR A 454 6.60 5.35 0.05
C TYR A 454 6.98 4.17 -0.85
N ASN A 455 8.25 3.78 -0.90
CA ASN A 455 8.59 2.55 -1.61
C ASN A 455 9.90 1.94 -1.13
N ALA A 456 9.87 0.98 -0.19
CA ALA A 456 11.10 0.36 0.28
C ALA A 456 11.78 -0.56 -0.75
N ASN A 457 11.04 -1.21 -1.67
CA ASN A 457 11.56 -2.24 -2.57
C ASN A 457 10.63 -2.51 -3.78
N GLN A 458 11.21 -2.93 -4.91
CA GLN A 458 10.48 -3.61 -6.00
C GLN A 458 9.76 -4.89 -5.52
N ARG A 459 8.65 -5.26 -6.16
CA ARG A 459 7.85 -6.45 -5.79
C ARG A 459 8.53 -7.73 -6.28
N SER A 460 9.17 -7.66 -7.44
CA SER A 460 9.93 -8.75 -8.07
C SER A 460 11.29 -8.24 -8.56
N GLU A 461 12.30 -9.11 -8.62
CA GLU A 461 13.57 -8.76 -9.28
C GLU A 461 13.36 -8.54 -10.80
N ASN A 462 12.31 -9.14 -11.37
CA ASN A 462 11.93 -8.94 -12.76
C ASN A 462 11.37 -7.53 -13.04
N ASP A 463 10.92 -6.79 -12.03
CA ASP A 463 10.42 -5.42 -12.21
C ASP A 463 11.55 -4.46 -12.59
N ASN A 464 12.80 -4.85 -12.31
CA ASN A 464 14.03 -4.07 -12.52
C ASN A 464 13.89 -2.60 -12.06
N ASN A 465 13.21 -2.40 -10.93
CA ASN A 465 12.79 -1.10 -10.42
C ASN A 465 13.31 -0.89 -8.99
N LYS A 466 14.61 -1.11 -8.78
CA LYS A 466 15.22 -0.86 -7.46
C LYS A 466 15.19 0.63 -7.18
N ASN A 467 14.98 0.98 -5.91
CA ASN A 467 15.11 2.35 -5.48
C ASN A 467 16.46 2.90 -5.91
N GLU A 468 16.39 4.12 -6.40
CA GLU A 468 17.55 4.93 -6.70
C GLU A 468 18.46 5.04 -5.46
N PRO A 469 19.79 4.85 -5.59
CA PRO A 469 20.72 5.09 -4.49
C PRO A 469 20.71 6.57 -4.09
N ALA A 470 20.74 6.84 -2.78
CA ALA A 470 20.85 8.19 -2.24
C ALA A 470 22.10 8.25 -1.33
N PRO A 471 23.32 8.30 -1.89
CA PRO A 471 24.55 7.98 -1.15
C PRO A 471 24.75 8.78 0.13
N ILE A 472 24.47 10.09 0.10
CA ILE A 472 24.64 10.97 1.27
C ILE A 472 23.58 10.65 2.33
N ALA A 473 22.30 10.58 1.94
CA ALA A 473 21.22 10.21 2.86
C ALA A 473 21.43 8.80 3.47
N ASP A 474 21.87 7.84 2.65
CA ASP A 474 22.17 6.48 3.07
C ASP A 474 23.36 6.44 4.04
N ALA A 475 24.38 7.28 3.84
CA ALA A 475 25.50 7.44 4.77
C ALA A 475 25.04 8.02 6.10
N ARG A 476 24.23 9.09 6.08
CA ARG A 476 23.66 9.69 7.30
C ARG A 476 22.75 8.73 8.06
N ILE A 477 21.94 7.93 7.37
CA ILE A 477 21.14 6.85 7.98
C ILE A 477 22.04 5.79 8.60
N LYS A 478 23.16 5.44 7.94
CA LYS A 478 24.13 4.47 8.44
C LYS A 478 24.79 4.95 9.75
N GLU A 479 25.16 6.22 9.81
CA GLU A 479 25.80 6.86 10.97
C GLU A 479 24.85 7.05 12.15
N THR A 480 23.54 7.16 11.87
CA THR A 480 22.52 7.45 12.90
C THR A 480 21.65 6.23 13.18
N TYR A 481 20.59 6.03 12.38
CA TYR A 481 19.56 5.03 12.64
C TYR A 481 20.10 3.60 12.62
N LEU A 482 21.02 3.29 11.71
CA LEU A 482 21.59 1.95 11.61
C LEU A 482 22.51 1.63 12.79
N ALA A 483 23.34 2.59 13.19
CA ALA A 483 24.32 2.43 14.27
C ALA A 483 23.65 2.10 15.61
N GLU A 484 22.44 2.62 15.85
CA GLU A 484 21.66 2.41 17.08
C GLU A 484 20.66 1.23 16.99
N SER A 485 20.53 0.61 15.81
CA SER A 485 19.60 -0.50 15.58
C SER A 485 20.20 -1.84 16.02
N SER A 486 19.39 -2.62 16.73
CA SER A 486 19.70 -4.00 17.12
C SER A 486 19.27 -5.04 16.08
N ALA A 487 18.56 -4.63 15.02
CA ALA A 487 18.00 -5.53 14.03
C ALA A 487 19.01 -5.98 12.96
N GLN A 488 19.11 -7.30 12.73
CA GLN A 488 19.93 -7.83 11.62
C GLN A 488 19.23 -7.61 10.27
N LYS A 489 19.89 -6.91 9.34
CA LYS A 489 19.38 -6.48 8.02
C LYS A 489 18.22 -5.49 8.12
N THR A 490 18.57 -4.24 8.36
CA THR A 490 17.64 -3.11 8.43
C THR A 490 17.20 -2.67 7.02
N LYS A 491 15.90 -2.43 6.89
CA LYS A 491 15.30 -1.79 5.71
C LYS A 491 15.15 -0.28 5.93
N LEU A 492 16.20 0.36 6.45
CA LEU A 492 16.15 1.78 6.81
C LEU A 492 16.31 2.73 5.61
N TYR A 493 16.58 2.20 4.42
CA TYR A 493 16.73 2.97 3.18
C TYR A 493 15.41 3.16 2.40
N ASP A 494 14.27 3.09 3.10
CA ASP A 494 12.98 3.49 2.53
C ASP A 494 13.02 5.00 2.22
N PRO A 495 12.56 5.48 1.04
CA PRO A 495 12.63 6.89 0.69
C PRO A 495 12.08 7.84 1.75
N TYR A 496 10.98 7.53 2.42
CA TYR A 496 10.45 8.42 3.47
C TYR A 496 11.44 8.62 4.64
N LEU A 497 12.24 7.60 5.00
CA LEU A 497 13.26 7.72 6.05
C LEU A 497 14.46 8.54 5.59
N ARG A 498 14.79 8.49 4.28
CA ARG A 498 15.83 9.35 3.67
C ARG A 498 15.41 10.82 3.71
N PHE A 499 14.17 11.11 3.31
CA PHE A 499 13.60 12.46 3.42
C PHE A 499 13.50 12.91 4.87
N PHE A 500 13.13 12.03 5.79
CA PHE A 500 13.09 12.36 7.21
C PHE A 500 14.47 12.72 7.75
N ARG A 501 15.49 11.91 7.46
CA ARG A 501 16.89 12.18 7.87
C ARG A 501 17.40 13.48 7.25
N TRP A 502 17.13 13.70 5.96
CA TRP A 502 17.46 14.93 5.25
C TRP A 502 16.80 16.14 5.92
N ALA A 503 15.50 16.09 6.20
CA ALA A 503 14.76 17.17 6.86
C ALA A 503 15.30 17.43 8.26
N SER A 504 15.61 16.38 9.01
CA SER A 504 16.19 16.47 10.36
C SER A 504 17.55 17.17 10.39
N ASP A 505 18.34 17.04 9.32
CA ASP A 505 19.61 17.76 9.18
C ASP A 505 19.37 19.18 8.63
N ARG A 506 18.42 19.37 7.69
CA ARG A 506 18.13 20.64 7.03
C ARG A 506 17.53 21.72 7.95
N ILE A 507 16.72 21.34 8.94
CA ILE A 507 16.10 22.30 9.88
C ILE A 507 17.12 23.00 10.80
N GLY A 508 18.33 22.48 10.92
CA GLY A 508 19.35 23.00 11.85
C GLY A 508 18.96 22.82 13.31
N ASP A 509 19.38 23.74 14.19
CA ASP A 509 19.27 23.55 15.65
C ASP A 509 17.86 23.77 16.22
N ALA A 510 16.97 24.45 15.50
CA ALA A 510 15.62 24.75 15.96
C ALA A 510 14.63 24.79 14.79
N GLY A 511 13.57 23.99 14.87
CA GLY A 511 12.58 23.88 13.81
C GLY A 511 11.52 22.81 14.03
N ILE A 512 10.61 22.68 13.06
CA ILE A 512 9.48 21.74 13.05
C ILE A 512 9.50 20.96 11.75
N ILE A 513 9.33 19.64 11.86
CA ILE A 513 9.11 18.73 10.73
C ILE A 513 7.70 18.18 10.85
N GLY A 514 6.83 18.43 9.87
CA GLY A 514 5.45 17.92 9.81
C GLY A 514 5.21 17.07 8.57
N LEU A 515 5.18 15.74 8.71
CA LEU A 515 5.10 14.83 7.55
C LEU A 515 3.94 13.85 7.67
N VAL A 516 3.37 13.47 6.54
CA VAL A 516 2.53 12.27 6.41
C VAL A 516 3.35 11.15 5.79
N THR A 517 3.53 10.04 6.52
CA THR A 517 4.45 8.97 6.13
C THR A 517 3.90 7.57 6.43
N ASN A 518 4.58 6.54 5.93
CA ASN A 518 4.31 5.16 6.31
C ASN A 518 4.48 4.99 7.83
N ARG A 519 3.45 4.45 8.52
CA ARG A 519 3.45 4.28 9.99
C ARG A 519 4.41 3.21 10.52
N SER A 520 5.10 2.46 9.65
CA SER A 520 5.90 1.30 10.08
C SER A 520 7.00 1.64 11.07
N TYR A 521 7.48 2.89 11.13
CA TYR A 521 8.48 3.28 12.12
C TYR A 521 7.97 3.22 13.58
N LEU A 522 6.67 3.18 13.82
CA LEU A 522 6.09 3.14 15.18
C LEU A 522 6.33 1.81 15.89
N ASP A 523 6.15 0.68 15.20
CA ASP A 523 6.20 -0.67 15.79
C ASP A 523 7.20 -1.62 15.11
N ALA A 524 7.75 -1.28 13.93
CA ALA A 524 8.62 -2.23 13.24
C ALA A 524 9.95 -2.43 13.97
N ARG A 525 10.38 -3.69 14.07
CA ARG A 525 11.65 -4.06 14.73
C ARG A 525 12.88 -3.37 14.12
N HIS A 526 12.90 -3.17 12.80
CA HIS A 526 14.03 -2.55 12.10
C HIS A 526 14.08 -1.02 12.21
N ALA A 527 13.08 -0.40 12.82
CA ALA A 527 13.03 1.05 13.06
C ALA A 527 13.34 1.41 14.51
N ASP A 528 13.85 0.47 15.32
CA ASP A 528 14.27 0.70 16.69
C ASP A 528 15.36 1.78 16.80
N GLY A 529 16.37 1.71 15.92
CA GLY A 529 17.43 2.72 15.86
C GLY A 529 16.90 4.11 15.46
N PHE A 530 15.96 4.18 14.50
CA PHE A 530 15.26 5.43 14.18
C PHE A 530 14.57 6.02 15.42
N ARG A 531 13.75 5.22 16.10
CA ARG A 531 13.00 5.65 17.30
C ARG A 531 13.91 6.13 18.44
N LYS A 532 15.06 5.47 18.65
CA LYS A 532 16.07 5.92 19.62
C LYS A 532 16.70 7.25 19.24
N VAL A 533 17.10 7.41 17.97
CA VAL A 533 17.77 8.61 17.49
C VAL A 533 16.84 9.82 17.54
N VAL A 534 15.63 9.71 17.02
CA VAL A 534 14.69 10.86 17.03
C VAL A 534 14.26 11.26 18.44
N ALA A 535 14.17 10.31 19.38
CA ALA A 535 13.92 10.62 20.79
C ALA A 535 15.11 11.31 21.49
N ARG A 536 16.30 11.33 20.89
CA ARG A 536 17.45 12.13 21.36
C ARG A 536 17.53 13.48 20.65
N GLU A 537 17.15 13.54 19.38
CA GLU A 537 17.31 14.73 18.53
C GLU A 537 16.16 15.74 18.62
N PHE A 538 14.99 15.34 19.12
CA PHE A 538 13.78 16.16 19.16
C PHE A 538 13.18 16.21 20.56
N GLN A 539 12.68 17.38 20.96
CA GLN A 539 12.14 17.64 22.30
C GLN A 539 10.65 17.30 22.39
N GLU A 540 9.90 17.45 21.30
CA GLU A 540 8.52 16.98 21.24
C GLU A 540 8.25 16.20 19.95
N ILE A 541 7.55 15.07 20.10
CA ILE A 541 7.09 14.23 18.99
C ILE A 541 5.60 13.99 19.15
N TRP A 542 4.83 14.34 18.11
CA TRP A 542 3.38 14.15 18.06
C TRP A 542 3.05 13.19 16.92
N VAL A 543 2.34 12.11 17.21
CA VAL A 543 1.99 11.08 16.22
C VAL A 543 0.49 10.84 16.22
N ILE A 544 -0.11 10.99 15.04
CA ILE A 544 -1.52 10.70 14.77
C ILE A 544 -1.51 9.50 13.81
N ASP A 545 -1.77 8.32 14.36
CA ASP A 545 -1.74 7.06 13.65
C ASP A 545 -3.08 6.81 12.93
N LEU A 546 -3.03 6.94 11.60
CA LEU A 546 -4.20 6.82 10.72
C LEU A 546 -4.53 5.37 10.33
N LYS A 547 -3.76 4.38 10.80
CA LYS A 547 -3.93 2.96 10.44
C LYS A 547 -3.94 2.76 8.91
N GLY A 548 -4.88 1.97 8.36
CA GLY A 548 -5.04 1.78 6.92
C GLY A 548 -4.06 0.79 6.27
N ASN A 549 -3.44 -0.11 7.03
CA ASN A 549 -2.50 -1.09 6.49
C ASN A 549 -3.20 -2.28 5.81
N ALA A 550 -3.46 -2.17 4.51
CA ALA A 550 -4.06 -3.21 3.68
C ALA A 550 -3.10 -4.37 3.29
N ARG A 551 -1.87 -4.40 3.81
CA ARG A 551 -0.99 -5.58 3.73
C ARG A 551 -1.24 -6.58 4.87
N THR A 552 -2.03 -6.19 5.87
CA THR A 552 -2.51 -7.09 6.93
C THR A 552 -3.65 -7.97 6.41
N SER A 553 -4.09 -8.95 7.20
CA SER A 553 -5.17 -9.88 6.83
C SER A 553 -6.05 -10.24 8.03
N GLY A 554 -7.24 -10.80 7.78
CA GLY A 554 -8.18 -11.20 8.82
C GLY A 554 -8.72 -10.02 9.63
N GLU A 555 -8.93 -10.24 10.93
CA GLU A 555 -9.47 -9.23 11.86
C GLU A 555 -8.62 -7.95 11.90
N ARG A 556 -7.27 -8.09 11.88
CA ARG A 556 -6.39 -6.92 11.81
C ARG A 556 -6.65 -6.07 10.57
N ARG A 557 -6.89 -6.69 9.40
CA ARG A 557 -7.24 -5.95 8.18
C ARG A 557 -8.55 -5.20 8.34
N GLN A 558 -9.55 -5.82 8.98
CA GLN A 558 -10.84 -5.19 9.24
C GLN A 558 -10.68 -3.98 10.18
N ARG A 559 -9.92 -4.13 11.26
CA ARG A 559 -9.59 -3.04 12.21
C ARG A 559 -8.85 -1.88 11.55
N GLU A 560 -7.86 -2.17 10.71
CA GLU A 560 -7.09 -1.14 9.98
C GLU A 560 -7.96 -0.33 8.99
N ALA A 561 -8.99 -0.98 8.40
CA ALA A 561 -10.01 -0.39 7.53
C ALA A 561 -9.49 0.51 6.41
N GLY A 562 -10.19 1.61 6.09
CA GLY A 562 -9.89 2.44 4.93
C GLY A 562 -8.58 3.22 5.11
N ASN A 563 -7.85 3.43 4.02
CA ASN A 563 -6.66 4.27 4.01
C ASN A 563 -7.03 5.70 3.61
N VAL A 564 -6.47 6.72 4.28
CA VAL A 564 -6.77 8.14 3.97
C VAL A 564 -6.48 8.56 2.54
N PHE A 565 -5.74 7.77 1.77
CA PHE A 565 -5.50 7.99 0.34
C PHE A 565 -6.47 7.20 -0.57
N ASP A 566 -7.76 7.07 -0.19
CA ASP A 566 -8.80 6.33 -0.92
C ASP A 566 -8.40 4.88 -1.26
N ASP A 567 -7.70 4.21 -0.35
CA ASP A 567 -7.17 2.85 -0.55
C ASP A 567 -6.27 2.68 -1.80
N LYS A 568 -5.81 3.78 -2.42
CA LYS A 568 -4.83 3.78 -3.52
C LYS A 568 -3.46 3.25 -3.09
N ILE A 569 -3.18 3.28 -1.78
CA ILE A 569 -1.98 2.68 -1.19
C ILE A 569 -2.34 1.57 -0.21
N ARG A 570 -1.42 0.63 -0.01
CA ARG A 570 -1.61 -0.54 0.87
C ARG A 570 -0.86 -0.47 2.20
N VAL A 571 0.01 0.51 2.39
CA VAL A 571 0.74 0.72 3.65
C VAL A 571 -0.10 1.53 4.61
N GLY A 572 0.04 1.29 5.92
CA GLY A 572 -0.57 2.17 6.92
C GLY A 572 0.15 3.51 6.98
N VAL A 573 -0.54 4.55 7.45
CA VAL A 573 -0.07 5.94 7.38
C VAL A 573 -0.17 6.59 8.76
N ALA A 574 0.78 7.46 9.09
CA ALA A 574 0.72 8.34 10.24
C ALA A 574 1.08 9.78 9.84
N ILE A 575 0.42 10.75 10.47
CA ILE A 575 0.85 12.14 10.47
C ILE A 575 1.73 12.34 11.70
N SER A 576 2.89 12.97 11.53
CA SER A 576 3.81 13.18 12.63
C SER A 576 4.48 14.54 12.61
N PHE A 577 4.60 15.14 13.79
CA PHE A 577 5.32 16.39 14.03
C PHE A 577 6.51 16.13 14.94
N PHE A 578 7.68 16.61 14.53
CA PHE A 578 8.91 16.53 15.30
C PHE A 578 9.43 17.93 15.51
N VAL A 579 9.53 18.34 16.78
CA VAL A 579 9.93 19.69 17.18
C VAL A 579 11.32 19.63 17.80
N ARG A 580 12.26 20.34 17.19
CA ARG A 580 13.58 20.57 17.76
C ARG A 580 13.59 21.96 18.40
N ASN A 581 13.76 22.00 19.71
CA ASN A 581 13.85 23.23 20.48
C ASN A 581 15.01 23.12 21.48
N PRO A 582 16.13 23.85 21.26
CA PRO A 582 17.31 23.75 22.11
C PRO A 582 17.09 24.32 23.53
N GLN A 583 15.96 24.99 23.79
CA GLN A 583 15.60 25.50 25.11
C GLN A 583 14.90 24.45 25.99
N GLN A 584 14.61 23.25 25.46
CA GLN A 584 13.94 22.17 26.18
C GLN A 584 14.86 20.95 26.29
N GLU A 585 14.79 20.24 27.42
CA GLU A 585 15.54 19.01 27.65
C GLU A 585 14.64 17.76 27.55
N GLY A 586 15.24 16.63 27.20
CA GLY A 586 14.54 15.37 27.03
C GLY A 586 13.63 15.35 25.79
N CYS A 587 12.79 14.33 25.69
CA CYS A 587 11.83 14.15 24.60
C CYS A 587 10.48 13.73 25.15
N GLU A 588 9.42 14.45 24.78
CA GLU A 588 8.04 14.06 25.06
C GLU A 588 7.37 13.52 23.79
N ILE A 589 6.97 12.25 23.83
CA ILE A 589 6.30 11.56 22.73
C ILE A 589 4.83 11.42 23.06
N ARG A 590 3.96 11.93 22.18
CA ARG A 590 2.50 11.90 22.32
C ARG A 590 1.90 11.19 21.12
N HIS A 591 0.99 10.26 21.37
CA HIS A 591 0.42 9.38 20.36
C HIS A 591 -1.08 9.24 20.52
N ILE A 592 -1.79 9.27 19.39
CA ILE A 592 -3.19 8.85 19.27
C ILE A 592 -3.32 7.97 18.04
N ALA A 593 -4.08 6.88 18.16
CA ALA A 593 -4.48 6.06 17.02
C ALA A 593 -5.97 6.25 16.78
N LEU A 594 -6.37 6.43 15.52
CA LEU A 594 -7.79 6.46 15.16
C LEU A 594 -8.48 5.13 15.45
N ASP A 595 -9.79 5.16 15.63
CA ASP A 595 -10.59 3.99 15.97
C ASP A 595 -10.51 2.90 14.89
N ASP A 596 -10.73 1.65 15.32
CA ASP A 596 -10.84 0.53 14.40
C ASP A 596 -12.05 0.71 13.46
N PHE A 597 -11.98 0.10 12.28
CA PHE A 597 -13.09 0.04 11.31
C PHE A 597 -13.43 1.34 10.57
N MET A 598 -12.76 2.47 10.86
CA MET A 598 -12.99 3.73 10.15
C MET A 598 -12.62 3.66 8.67
N THR A 599 -13.54 4.12 7.82
CA THR A 599 -13.35 4.29 6.37
C THR A 599 -12.38 5.43 6.05
N ALA A 600 -11.90 5.49 4.81
CA ALA A 600 -11.04 6.57 4.33
C ALA A 600 -11.68 7.96 4.54
N MET A 601 -12.97 8.08 4.23
CA MET A 601 -13.75 9.31 4.37
C MET A 601 -13.93 9.73 5.83
N GLU A 602 -14.24 8.78 6.72
CA GLU A 602 -14.41 9.08 8.15
C GLU A 602 -13.09 9.56 8.77
N LYS A 603 -11.96 8.97 8.40
CA LYS A 603 -10.63 9.43 8.85
C LYS A 603 -10.32 10.85 8.39
N ARG A 604 -10.66 11.21 7.14
CA ARG A 604 -10.52 12.59 6.62
C ARG A 604 -11.42 13.57 7.37
N ARG A 605 -12.69 13.21 7.59
CA ARG A 605 -13.64 14.02 8.37
C ARG A 605 -13.16 14.24 9.80
N TRP A 606 -12.58 13.21 10.41
CA TRP A 606 -11.99 13.30 11.74
C TRP A 606 -10.86 14.35 11.77
N LEU A 607 -9.92 14.28 10.82
CA LEU A 607 -8.84 15.27 10.70
C LEU A 607 -9.36 16.70 10.52
N ALA A 608 -10.44 16.88 9.76
CA ALA A 608 -11.04 18.19 9.53
C ALA A 608 -11.71 18.80 10.78
N THR A 609 -12.05 17.97 11.78
CA THR A 609 -12.82 18.39 12.97
C THR A 609 -12.01 18.38 14.27
N HIS A 610 -10.81 17.82 14.27
CA HIS A 610 -9.98 17.63 15.47
C HIS A 610 -8.58 18.23 15.32
N PRO A 611 -8.41 19.55 15.19
CA PRO A 611 -7.09 20.16 14.99
C PRO A 611 -6.12 19.81 16.14
N LEU A 612 -4.82 19.68 15.82
CA LEU A 612 -3.79 19.27 16.78
C LEU A 612 -3.79 20.10 18.08
N ARG A 613 -3.99 21.42 17.97
CA ARG A 613 -4.10 22.33 19.11
C ARG A 613 -5.21 21.95 20.08
N GLN A 614 -6.36 21.53 19.56
CA GLN A 614 -7.50 21.11 20.38
C GLN A 614 -7.21 19.76 21.03
N LEU A 615 -6.73 18.78 20.26
CA LEU A 615 -6.34 17.47 20.79
C LEU A 615 -5.31 17.59 21.94
N ALA A 616 -4.35 18.50 21.81
CA ALA A 616 -3.38 18.79 22.85
C ALA A 616 -4.01 19.42 24.10
N ARG A 617 -4.93 20.37 23.93
CA ARG A 617 -5.66 21.03 25.04
C ARG A 617 -6.55 20.06 25.80
N ASP A 618 -7.21 19.16 25.08
CA ASP A 618 -8.15 18.19 25.63
C ASP A 618 -7.45 16.99 26.28
N GLY A 619 -6.11 16.89 26.17
CA GLY A 619 -5.34 15.77 26.70
C GLY A 619 -5.62 14.44 25.97
N ALA A 620 -6.09 14.51 24.72
CA ALA A 620 -6.54 13.34 23.97
C ALA A 620 -5.41 12.38 23.55
N LEU A 621 -4.16 12.86 23.50
CA LEU A 621 -3.01 12.03 23.14
C LEU A 621 -2.38 11.37 24.36
N THR A 622 -2.07 10.09 24.23
CA THR A 622 -1.36 9.33 25.26
C THR A 622 0.13 9.65 25.22
N ARG A 623 0.72 9.95 26.39
CA ARG A 623 2.17 10.10 26.51
C ARG A 623 2.84 8.74 26.47
N LEU A 624 3.73 8.53 25.51
CA LEU A 624 4.51 7.31 25.38
C LEU A 624 5.84 7.42 26.14
N ARG A 625 6.25 6.31 26.75
CA ARG A 625 7.59 6.14 27.32
C ARG A 625 8.35 5.10 26.49
N PRO A 626 9.40 5.49 25.75
CA PRO A 626 10.22 4.54 25.01
C PRO A 626 10.82 3.46 25.94
N THR A 627 10.84 2.21 25.49
CA THR A 627 11.61 1.16 26.18
C THR A 627 13.11 1.34 25.97
N LEU A 628 13.93 0.64 26.77
CA LEU A 628 15.38 0.55 26.56
C LEU A 628 15.75 0.04 25.16
N HIS A 629 14.91 -0.83 24.58
CA HIS A 629 15.07 -1.36 23.23
C HIS A 629 14.47 -0.44 22.15
N GLY A 630 13.99 0.74 22.53
CA GLY A 630 13.43 1.73 21.62
C GLY A 630 12.03 1.42 21.13
N GLY A 631 11.25 0.57 21.81
CA GLY A 631 9.83 0.34 21.51
C GLY A 631 8.97 1.53 21.96
N TRP A 632 8.01 1.95 21.13
CA TRP A 632 7.09 3.05 21.46
C TRP A 632 5.68 2.54 21.80
N ILE A 633 5.08 1.76 20.90
CA ILE A 633 3.76 1.12 21.08
C ILE A 633 3.91 -0.41 21.14
N ASP A 634 2.85 -1.11 21.53
CA ASP A 634 2.78 -2.59 21.53
C ASP A 634 3.98 -3.25 22.27
N GLN A 635 4.31 -2.72 23.45
CA GLN A 635 5.50 -3.13 24.21
C GLN A 635 5.31 -4.51 24.88
N PRO A 636 6.29 -5.43 24.80
CA PRO A 636 6.21 -6.75 25.44
C PRO A 636 6.16 -6.67 26.99
N THR A 637 5.59 -7.68 27.64
CA THR A 637 5.43 -7.73 29.12
C THR A 637 6.75 -8.06 29.85
N ALA A 638 6.87 -7.62 31.12
CA ALA A 638 8.11 -7.65 31.91
C ALA A 638 8.63 -9.06 32.29
N ASP A 639 7.74 -10.05 32.46
CA ASP A 639 8.14 -11.36 33.03
C ASP A 639 8.72 -12.35 32.00
N TRP A 640 8.82 -11.97 30.73
CA TRP A 640 9.24 -12.85 29.63
C TRP A 640 10.65 -13.41 29.78
N SER A 641 11.56 -12.62 30.36
CA SER A 641 12.96 -13.03 30.60
C SER A 641 13.12 -14.07 31.70
N ALA A 642 12.08 -14.34 32.50
CA ALA A 642 12.10 -15.38 33.54
C ALA A 642 11.86 -16.79 32.98
N PHE A 643 11.39 -16.90 31.73
CA PHE A 643 11.07 -18.19 31.09
C PHE A 643 12.25 -18.75 30.28
N LEU A 644 12.18 -20.03 29.95
CA LEU A 644 13.26 -20.70 29.22
C LEU A 644 13.17 -20.37 27.73
N PRO A 645 14.21 -19.78 27.11
CA PRO A 645 14.17 -19.47 25.69
C PRO A 645 14.14 -20.76 24.86
N VAL A 646 13.19 -20.87 23.92
CA VAL A 646 13.09 -22.03 23.02
C VAL A 646 14.34 -22.14 22.17
N ALA A 647 14.82 -21.03 21.64
CA ALA A 647 15.99 -20.99 20.78
C ALA A 647 16.72 -19.66 20.93
N ASP A 648 18.05 -19.70 20.88
CA ASP A 648 18.90 -18.53 20.97
C ASP A 648 20.05 -18.58 19.93
N LYS A 649 20.48 -17.41 19.46
CA LYS A 649 21.53 -17.32 18.45
C LYS A 649 22.92 -17.62 19.00
N ALA A 650 23.22 -17.24 20.24
CA ALA A 650 24.49 -17.56 20.88
C ALA A 650 24.57 -19.07 21.13
N VAL A 651 23.47 -19.71 21.55
CA VAL A 651 23.40 -21.19 21.67
C VAL A 651 23.64 -21.87 20.32
N LYS A 652 22.95 -21.43 19.27
CA LYS A 652 23.16 -21.95 17.91
C LYS A 652 24.60 -21.76 17.40
N ALA A 653 25.29 -20.72 17.86
CA ALA A 653 26.68 -20.45 17.51
C ALA A 653 27.70 -21.20 18.41
N GLY A 654 27.24 -21.97 19.39
CA GLY A 654 28.10 -22.66 20.36
C GLY A 654 28.74 -21.75 21.41
N GLN A 655 28.17 -20.55 21.62
CA GLN A 655 28.65 -19.55 22.58
C GLN A 655 27.92 -19.63 23.94
N SER A 656 26.86 -20.42 24.03
CA SER A 656 26.04 -20.66 25.23
C SER A 656 25.35 -22.02 25.10
N GLU A 657 24.79 -22.53 26.19
CA GLU A 657 23.86 -23.69 26.19
C GLU A 657 22.47 -23.32 26.74
N ALA A 658 22.26 -22.04 27.10
CA ALA A 658 21.05 -21.55 27.77
C ALA A 658 19.86 -21.33 26.82
N ALA A 659 19.44 -22.38 26.11
CA ALA A 659 18.20 -22.45 25.35
C ALA A 659 17.75 -23.92 25.20
N ILE A 660 16.47 -24.13 24.89
CA ILE A 660 15.91 -25.48 24.80
C ILE A 660 16.45 -26.24 23.59
N PHE A 661 16.46 -25.61 22.41
CA PHE A 661 16.99 -26.21 21.18
C PHE A 661 18.39 -25.68 20.87
N ARG A 662 19.31 -26.60 20.54
CA ARG A 662 20.68 -26.29 20.09
C ARG A 662 20.68 -25.64 18.71
N LEU A 663 19.82 -26.12 17.80
CA LEU A 663 19.75 -25.71 16.41
C LEU A 663 18.32 -25.35 16.01
N PHE A 664 18.18 -24.28 15.24
CA PHE A 664 16.92 -23.92 14.57
C PHE A 664 17.24 -23.38 13.19
N ALA A 665 16.27 -23.44 12.27
CA ALA A 665 16.46 -22.96 10.90
C ALA A 665 15.23 -22.20 10.43
N SER A 666 15.41 -21.29 9.47
CA SER A 666 14.25 -20.86 8.68
C SER A 666 13.96 -21.93 7.65
N SER A 667 12.68 -22.21 7.42
CA SER A 667 12.23 -23.16 6.39
C SER A 667 12.54 -22.70 4.96
N ILE A 668 12.23 -23.54 3.98
CA ILE A 668 12.67 -23.37 2.59
C ILE A 668 12.06 -22.13 1.97
N LYS A 669 12.90 -21.23 1.45
CA LYS A 669 12.46 -20.05 0.71
C LYS A 669 13.01 -20.10 -0.71
N THR A 670 12.15 -20.04 -1.72
CA THR A 670 12.62 -20.20 -3.11
C THR A 670 12.75 -18.89 -3.87
N ASN A 671 11.91 -17.89 -3.54
CA ASN A 671 11.64 -16.67 -4.33
C ASN A 671 11.02 -16.92 -5.72
N ARG A 672 10.63 -18.17 -6.02
CA ARG A 672 10.08 -18.59 -7.32
C ARG A 672 9.13 -19.76 -7.19
N ASP A 673 8.25 -19.71 -6.19
CA ASP A 673 7.47 -20.88 -5.77
C ASP A 673 6.65 -21.48 -6.92
N GLU A 674 6.02 -20.66 -7.77
CA GLU A 674 5.25 -21.13 -8.95
C GLU A 674 6.09 -21.97 -9.94
N TRP A 675 7.43 -21.84 -9.93
CA TRP A 675 8.34 -22.60 -10.79
C TRP A 675 8.83 -23.90 -10.18
N VAL A 676 9.02 -23.95 -8.85
CA VAL A 676 9.70 -25.06 -8.15
C VAL A 676 8.80 -25.82 -7.19
N TYR A 677 7.54 -25.40 -7.05
CA TYR A 677 6.47 -26.16 -6.42
C TYR A 677 5.35 -26.47 -7.43
N ASP A 678 4.70 -27.62 -7.27
CA ASP A 678 3.46 -27.96 -7.98
C ASP A 678 2.70 -29.05 -7.23
N VAL A 679 1.39 -29.15 -7.47
CA VAL A 679 0.57 -30.29 -7.02
C VAL A 679 0.81 -31.53 -7.89
N ASP A 680 1.22 -31.35 -9.15
CA ASP A 680 1.52 -32.44 -10.09
C ASP A 680 3.03 -32.56 -10.41
N LYS A 681 3.54 -33.80 -10.32
CA LYS A 681 4.95 -34.11 -10.59
C LYS A 681 5.36 -33.83 -12.04
N LYS A 682 4.48 -34.10 -13.01
CA LYS A 682 4.81 -33.94 -14.43
C LYS A 682 4.91 -32.47 -14.77
N GLN A 683 3.99 -31.64 -14.26
CA GLN A 683 4.03 -30.19 -14.41
C GLN A 683 5.26 -29.58 -13.75
N LEU A 684 5.56 -29.95 -12.50
CA LEU A 684 6.78 -29.48 -11.84
C LEU A 684 8.03 -29.79 -12.66
N ARG A 685 8.15 -31.03 -13.16
CA ARG A 685 9.26 -31.42 -14.03
C ARG A 685 9.33 -30.54 -15.28
N ARG A 686 8.23 -30.33 -15.99
CA ARG A 686 8.18 -29.49 -17.20
C ARG A 686 8.64 -28.06 -16.91
N LYS A 687 8.11 -27.43 -15.85
CA LYS A 687 8.47 -26.07 -15.42
C LYS A 687 9.95 -25.95 -15.10
N VAL A 688 10.50 -26.88 -14.31
CA VAL A 688 11.92 -26.86 -13.92
C VAL A 688 12.84 -27.10 -15.12
N GLN A 689 12.49 -28.03 -16.02
CA GLN A 689 13.28 -28.28 -17.23
C GLN A 689 13.31 -27.06 -18.15
N TYR A 690 12.15 -26.40 -18.33
CA TYR A 690 12.07 -25.14 -19.07
C TYR A 690 12.96 -24.06 -18.43
N PHE A 691 12.84 -23.88 -17.12
CA PHE A 691 13.60 -22.87 -16.38
C PHE A 691 15.12 -23.07 -16.53
N ILE A 692 15.60 -24.31 -16.33
CA ILE A 692 17.02 -24.66 -16.46
C ILE A 692 17.51 -24.40 -17.88
N ALA A 693 16.73 -24.75 -18.90
CA ALA A 693 17.08 -24.55 -20.30
C ALA A 693 17.16 -23.05 -20.67
N ALA A 694 16.14 -22.27 -20.29
CA ALA A 694 16.10 -20.83 -20.53
C ALA A 694 17.26 -20.11 -19.83
N PHE A 695 17.50 -20.40 -18.54
CA PHE A 695 18.62 -19.84 -17.79
C PHE A 695 19.98 -20.17 -18.44
N ASN A 696 20.23 -21.44 -18.75
CA ASN A 696 21.52 -21.85 -19.31
C ASN A 696 21.75 -21.27 -20.71
N ARG A 697 20.68 -21.03 -21.50
CA ARG A 697 20.74 -20.32 -22.77
C ARG A 697 21.09 -18.83 -22.59
N GLN A 698 20.52 -18.17 -21.58
CA GLN A 698 20.90 -16.79 -21.23
C GLN A 698 22.38 -16.69 -20.86
N ILE A 699 22.88 -17.60 -20.01
CA ILE A 699 24.29 -17.54 -19.63
C ILE A 699 25.21 -17.80 -20.83
N ALA A 700 24.82 -18.72 -21.73
CA ALA A 700 25.58 -19.00 -22.94
C ALA A 700 25.65 -17.81 -23.92
N SER A 701 24.66 -16.90 -23.92
CA SER A 701 24.71 -15.69 -24.75
C SER A 701 25.64 -14.61 -24.21
N GLY A 702 26.13 -14.74 -22.96
CA GLY A 702 27.07 -13.81 -22.34
C GLY A 702 26.48 -12.46 -21.91
N SER A 703 25.21 -12.19 -22.19
CA SER A 703 24.57 -10.92 -21.82
C SER A 703 23.86 -11.03 -20.48
N MET A 704 24.29 -10.26 -19.47
CA MET A 704 23.60 -10.10 -18.19
C MET A 704 23.06 -8.68 -18.00
N ASN A 705 23.01 -7.89 -19.09
CA ASN A 705 22.39 -6.57 -19.08
C ASN A 705 20.88 -6.72 -18.91
N ALA A 706 20.28 -5.88 -18.05
CA ALA A 706 18.87 -5.93 -17.70
C ALA A 706 17.95 -5.82 -18.93
N ASP A 707 18.35 -5.09 -19.97
CA ASP A 707 17.59 -4.90 -21.20
C ASP A 707 17.56 -6.16 -22.10
N THR A 708 18.44 -7.12 -21.81
CA THR A 708 18.66 -8.33 -22.62
C THR A 708 18.41 -9.62 -21.84
N LEU A 709 17.95 -9.52 -20.59
CA LEU A 709 17.62 -10.68 -19.78
C LEU A 709 16.37 -11.37 -20.33
N ASP A 710 16.43 -12.69 -20.46
CA ASP A 710 15.25 -13.51 -20.73
C ASP A 710 14.30 -13.48 -19.53
N TYR A 711 13.29 -12.61 -19.59
CA TYR A 711 12.23 -12.50 -18.59
C TYR A 711 11.14 -13.57 -18.71
N SER A 712 11.33 -14.59 -19.57
CA SER A 712 10.48 -15.78 -19.57
C SER A 712 10.65 -16.63 -18.30
N ILE A 713 11.67 -16.34 -17.49
CA ILE A 713 11.91 -16.96 -16.19
C ILE A 713 11.95 -15.93 -15.05
N LYS A 714 11.72 -16.40 -13.84
CA LYS A 714 11.74 -15.57 -12.62
C LYS A 714 13.15 -15.45 -12.01
N TRP A 715 13.74 -14.27 -12.14
CA TRP A 715 15.05 -13.93 -11.63
C TRP A 715 15.06 -13.65 -10.13
N SER A 716 16.21 -13.81 -9.50
CA SER A 716 16.51 -13.33 -8.15
C SER A 716 17.95 -12.83 -8.11
N SER A 717 18.29 -11.99 -7.14
CA SER A 717 19.68 -11.55 -6.92
C SER A 717 20.65 -12.72 -6.79
N THR A 718 20.26 -13.77 -6.07
CA THR A 718 21.04 -15.00 -5.88
C THR A 718 21.14 -15.89 -7.13
N LEU A 719 20.21 -15.77 -8.08
CA LEU A 719 20.26 -16.49 -9.35
C LEU A 719 21.17 -15.77 -10.34
N LYS A 720 21.18 -14.43 -10.33
CA LYS A 720 22.05 -13.60 -11.19
C LYS A 720 23.55 -13.84 -10.94
N THR A 721 23.94 -14.33 -9.77
CA THR A 721 25.34 -14.65 -9.44
C THR A 721 25.76 -16.07 -9.85
N ARG A 722 24.91 -16.82 -10.57
CA ARG A 722 25.19 -18.20 -10.97
C ARG A 722 25.68 -18.25 -12.41
N ASN A 723 26.68 -19.09 -12.65
CA ASN A 723 27.27 -19.27 -13.98
C ASN A 723 26.64 -20.42 -14.79
N LYS A 724 25.90 -21.32 -14.12
CA LYS A 724 25.19 -22.44 -14.76
C LYS A 724 24.20 -23.07 -13.78
N LEU A 725 23.08 -23.58 -14.29
CA LEU A 725 22.23 -24.50 -13.55
C LEU A 725 22.50 -25.95 -13.95
N PRO A 726 22.54 -26.89 -12.98
CA PRO A 726 22.70 -28.31 -13.28
C PRO A 726 21.50 -28.84 -14.08
N ALA A 727 21.71 -29.93 -14.81
CA ALA A 727 20.61 -30.63 -15.48
C ALA A 727 19.57 -31.12 -14.46
N TYR A 728 18.33 -31.29 -14.93
CA TYR A 728 17.24 -31.82 -14.11
C TYR A 728 17.58 -33.22 -13.58
N LEU A 729 17.37 -33.44 -12.28
CA LEU A 729 17.56 -34.73 -11.62
C LEU A 729 16.29 -35.15 -10.88
N ALA A 730 15.65 -36.23 -11.31
CA ALA A 730 14.40 -36.72 -10.72
C ALA A 730 14.50 -36.98 -9.21
N ARG A 731 15.67 -37.39 -8.70
CA ARG A 731 15.89 -37.65 -7.27
C ARG A 731 15.73 -36.42 -6.36
N LYS A 732 15.77 -35.20 -6.93
CA LYS A 732 15.58 -33.92 -6.22
C LYS A 732 14.11 -33.52 -6.11
N MET A 733 13.19 -34.29 -6.69
CA MET A 733 11.76 -34.08 -6.52
C MET A 733 11.31 -34.69 -5.19
N LEU A 734 11.03 -33.83 -4.23
CA LEU A 734 10.66 -34.19 -2.86
C LEU A 734 9.24 -33.71 -2.57
N THR A 735 8.67 -34.19 -1.47
CA THR A 735 7.41 -33.67 -0.93
C THR A 735 7.74 -32.64 0.13
N SER A 736 7.01 -31.53 0.15
CA SER A 736 7.17 -30.46 1.14
C SER A 736 5.81 -29.98 1.60
N LEU A 737 5.69 -29.65 2.88
CA LEU A 737 4.51 -29.00 3.43
C LEU A 737 4.48 -27.55 2.94
N TRP A 738 3.62 -27.30 1.96
CA TRP A 738 3.50 -26.00 1.29
C TRP A 738 2.79 -24.99 2.20
N ARG A 739 1.64 -25.37 2.73
CA ARG A 739 0.81 -24.59 3.66
C ARG A 739 0.25 -25.52 4.73
N PRO A 740 -0.40 -25.02 5.79
CA PRO A 740 -0.95 -25.89 6.81
C PRO A 740 -1.83 -26.97 6.20
N PHE A 741 -1.47 -28.23 6.46
CA PHE A 741 -2.18 -29.42 5.96
C PHE A 741 -2.27 -29.55 4.43
N VAL A 742 -1.41 -28.84 3.68
CA VAL A 742 -1.34 -28.92 2.22
C VAL A 742 0.08 -29.26 1.80
N LYS A 743 0.26 -30.45 1.21
CA LYS A 743 1.55 -30.88 0.64
C LYS A 743 1.61 -30.58 -0.85
N ARG A 744 2.80 -30.23 -1.33
CA ARG A 744 3.13 -30.11 -2.75
C ARG A 744 4.43 -30.81 -3.07
N TYR A 745 4.65 -31.12 -4.35
CA TYR A 745 5.96 -31.51 -4.84
C TYR A 745 6.85 -30.28 -4.93
N TYR A 746 8.10 -30.46 -4.55
CA TYR A 746 9.14 -29.44 -4.50
C TYR A 746 10.40 -29.94 -5.19
N TYR A 747 10.99 -29.13 -6.06
CA TYR A 747 12.28 -29.43 -6.67
C TYR A 747 13.43 -28.85 -5.84
N ALA A 748 14.05 -29.70 -5.01
CA ALA A 748 15.07 -29.34 -4.02
C ALA A 748 16.45 -29.09 -4.64
N GLU A 749 16.57 -28.00 -5.40
CA GLU A 749 17.82 -27.50 -5.96
C GLU A 749 18.25 -26.22 -5.26
N LYS A 750 19.45 -26.24 -4.66
CA LYS A 750 20.05 -25.10 -3.95
C LYS A 750 20.28 -23.90 -4.87
N ALA A 751 20.55 -24.12 -6.15
CA ALA A 751 20.68 -23.04 -7.12
C ALA A 751 19.34 -22.36 -7.46
N LEU A 752 18.22 -23.07 -7.29
CA LEU A 752 16.87 -22.57 -7.54
C LEU A 752 16.11 -22.19 -6.26
N SER A 753 16.76 -22.28 -5.09
CA SER A 753 16.16 -21.99 -3.80
C SER A 753 17.02 -21.01 -3.02
N ASP A 754 16.48 -19.81 -2.77
CA ASP A 754 17.17 -18.73 -2.05
C ASP A 754 17.63 -19.14 -0.65
N ARG A 755 16.83 -19.98 0.03
CA ARG A 755 17.19 -20.66 1.27
C ARG A 755 16.93 -22.16 1.19
N LEU A 756 17.92 -22.87 0.66
CA LEU A 756 18.18 -24.28 0.95
C LEU A 756 19.64 -24.37 1.41
N THR A 757 19.85 -24.36 2.72
CA THR A 757 21.17 -24.16 3.34
C THR A 757 21.73 -25.46 3.93
N ALA A 758 23.00 -25.44 4.34
CA ALA A 758 23.64 -26.57 5.02
C ALA A 758 22.84 -27.08 6.24
N LEU A 759 22.14 -26.19 6.95
CA LEU A 759 21.28 -26.56 8.07
C LEU A 759 20.18 -27.54 7.65
N HIS A 760 19.60 -27.39 6.47
CA HIS A 760 18.55 -28.32 6.00
C HIS A 760 19.10 -29.72 5.74
N TYR A 761 20.34 -29.81 5.23
CA TYR A 761 21.03 -31.09 5.05
C TYR A 761 21.46 -31.70 6.38
N GLN A 762 21.74 -30.89 7.41
CA GLN A 762 21.93 -31.38 8.77
C GLN A 762 20.62 -31.84 9.41
N ILE A 763 19.47 -31.27 9.04
CA ILE A 763 18.17 -31.65 9.63
C ILE A 763 17.57 -32.88 8.94
N TYR A 764 17.73 -33.00 7.61
CA TYR A 764 17.06 -34.04 6.80
C TYR A 764 18.06 -34.95 6.07
N GLY A 765 19.35 -34.91 6.44
CA GLY A 765 20.41 -35.68 5.81
C GLY A 765 20.86 -35.14 4.44
N ILE A 766 21.93 -35.70 3.89
CA ILE A 766 22.57 -35.24 2.64
C ILE A 766 21.65 -35.26 1.41
N ASP A 767 20.67 -36.16 1.39
CA ASP A 767 19.66 -36.27 0.33
C ASP A 767 18.32 -35.59 0.67
N LEU A 768 18.21 -34.95 1.85
CA LEU A 768 17.00 -34.30 2.36
C LEU A 768 15.79 -35.24 2.54
N LYS A 769 16.07 -36.53 2.81
CA LYS A 769 15.06 -37.61 2.89
C LYS A 769 14.96 -38.27 4.27
N GLN A 770 15.85 -37.94 5.20
CA GLN A 770 15.76 -38.47 6.56
C GLN A 770 14.51 -37.93 7.25
N ALA A 771 13.75 -38.82 7.88
CA ALA A 771 12.54 -38.44 8.61
C ALA A 771 12.93 -37.64 9.86
N ASN A 772 12.28 -36.51 10.08
CA ASN A 772 12.54 -35.68 11.25
C ASN A 772 11.26 -34.94 11.63
N LEU A 773 10.94 -34.93 12.92
CA LEU A 773 9.84 -34.13 13.45
C LEU A 773 10.32 -32.70 13.63
N GLY A 774 9.56 -31.75 13.10
CA GLY A 774 9.83 -30.33 13.25
C GLY A 774 8.64 -29.62 13.83
N ILE A 775 8.86 -28.72 14.78
CA ILE A 775 7.87 -27.71 15.18
C ILE A 775 8.16 -26.46 14.36
N GLY A 776 7.26 -26.11 13.44
CA GLY A 776 7.27 -24.82 12.77
C GLY A 776 6.55 -23.78 13.62
N ILE A 777 7.14 -22.61 13.77
CA ILE A 777 6.53 -21.45 14.42
C ILE A 777 6.61 -20.20 13.55
N SER A 778 5.72 -19.24 13.80
CA SER A 778 5.77 -17.93 13.15
C SER A 778 7.10 -17.22 13.37
N GLY A 779 7.66 -16.65 12.31
CA GLY A 779 8.93 -15.92 12.39
C GLY A 779 8.80 -14.50 12.93
N GLY A 780 9.91 -13.90 13.34
CA GLY A 780 9.96 -12.59 14.03
C GLY A 780 9.53 -11.35 13.22
N SER A 781 8.83 -11.51 12.10
CA SER A 781 8.17 -10.40 11.41
C SER A 781 6.80 -10.82 10.88
N ALA A 782 6.23 -11.90 11.41
CA ALA A 782 4.90 -12.35 11.07
C ALA A 782 3.87 -11.26 11.39
N MET A 783 2.88 -11.12 10.50
CA MET A 783 1.80 -10.15 10.62
C MET A 783 0.50 -10.79 11.11
N LYS A 784 0.38 -12.12 10.97
CA LYS A 784 -0.75 -12.93 11.46
C LYS A 784 -0.55 -13.28 12.94
N PRO A 785 -1.63 -13.67 13.64
CA PRO A 785 -1.53 -14.25 14.98
C PRO A 785 -0.51 -15.40 15.03
N PHE A 786 0.17 -15.56 16.17
CA PHE A 786 1.21 -16.58 16.33
C PHE A 786 0.70 -17.97 15.97
N GLN A 787 1.49 -18.68 15.16
CA GLN A 787 1.18 -20.01 14.64
C GLN A 787 2.23 -21.01 15.13
N ALA A 788 1.77 -22.21 15.45
CA ALA A 788 2.64 -23.37 15.68
C ALA A 788 2.03 -24.60 14.98
N LEU A 789 2.85 -25.32 14.20
CA LEU A 789 2.43 -26.55 13.52
C LEU A 789 3.60 -27.52 13.46
N ALA A 790 3.38 -28.74 13.95
CA ALA A 790 4.32 -29.84 13.81
C ALA A 790 4.16 -30.52 12.45
N PHE A 791 5.27 -30.92 11.86
CA PHE A 791 5.30 -31.66 10.61
C PHE A 791 6.48 -32.64 10.54
N ASN A 792 6.38 -33.59 9.62
CA ASN A 792 7.45 -34.53 9.30
C ASN A 792 7.99 -34.24 7.90
N GLY A 793 9.26 -33.83 7.82
CA GLY A 793 9.94 -33.51 6.57
C GLY A 793 9.97 -32.02 6.23
N LEU A 794 10.21 -31.70 4.95
CA LEU A 794 10.41 -30.33 4.50
C LEU A 794 9.14 -29.49 4.60
N ALA A 795 9.30 -28.19 4.86
CA ALA A 795 8.22 -27.21 4.82
C ALA A 795 8.67 -25.94 4.11
N ASP A 796 7.70 -25.26 3.51
CA ASP A 796 7.86 -23.93 2.92
C ASP A 796 8.00 -22.85 3.99
N TYR A 797 8.71 -21.77 3.65
CA TYR A 797 8.92 -20.61 4.50
C TYR A 797 7.62 -19.92 4.90
N GLU A 798 6.59 -19.94 4.05
CA GLU A 798 5.31 -19.30 4.35
C GLU A 798 4.26 -20.28 4.92
N CYS A 799 4.64 -21.53 5.21
CA CYS A 799 3.74 -22.54 5.78
C CYS A 799 3.06 -22.07 7.08
N VAL A 800 3.83 -21.51 8.02
CA VAL A 800 3.29 -20.87 9.25
C VAL A 800 3.70 -19.41 9.38
N GLU A 801 3.80 -18.73 8.23
CA GLU A 801 4.32 -17.36 8.05
C GLU A 801 5.77 -17.17 8.57
N LYS A 802 6.70 -16.99 7.64
CA LYS A 802 8.14 -16.82 7.95
C LYS A 802 8.72 -17.92 8.85
N ASN A 803 8.22 -19.13 8.63
CA ASN A 803 8.38 -20.36 9.40
C ASN A 803 9.82 -20.53 9.92
N GLN A 804 9.95 -20.52 11.24
CA GLN A 804 11.13 -20.99 11.96
C GLN A 804 10.91 -22.42 12.41
N LEU A 805 11.79 -23.30 11.96
CA LEU A 805 11.81 -24.72 12.22
C LEU A 805 12.69 -25.04 13.43
N LEU A 806 12.08 -25.73 14.39
CA LEU A 806 12.69 -26.35 15.56
C LEU A 806 12.68 -27.88 15.35
N PRO A 807 13.77 -28.47 14.81
CA PRO A 807 13.83 -29.90 14.54
C PRO A 807 14.07 -30.69 15.83
N LEU A 808 13.54 -31.91 15.91
CA LEU A 808 13.78 -32.81 17.03
C LEU A 808 15.21 -33.37 17.01
N TRP A 809 15.70 -33.72 15.82
CA TRP A 809 17.04 -34.28 15.64
C TRP A 809 17.94 -33.45 14.72
N ILE A 810 19.24 -33.67 14.85
CA ILE A 810 20.28 -33.24 13.90
C ILE A 810 21.02 -34.49 13.43
N TYR A 811 21.34 -34.55 12.14
CA TYR A 811 22.12 -35.60 11.52
C TYR A 811 23.54 -35.12 11.23
N ALA A 812 24.53 -35.92 11.63
CA ALA A 812 25.91 -35.71 11.23
C ALA A 812 26.14 -36.17 9.78
N ALA A 813 27.32 -35.87 9.23
CA ALA A 813 27.63 -36.20 7.83
C ALA A 813 27.68 -37.71 7.54
N ASP A 814 27.97 -38.52 8.57
CA ASP A 814 27.93 -39.99 8.51
C ASP A 814 26.51 -40.58 8.64
N GLY A 815 25.50 -39.72 8.84
CA GLY A 815 24.11 -40.12 9.02
C GLY A 815 23.72 -40.45 10.46
N SER A 816 24.64 -40.36 11.43
CA SER A 816 24.31 -40.54 12.85
C SER A 816 23.37 -39.45 13.35
N ARG A 817 22.40 -39.84 14.18
CA ARG A 817 21.33 -38.98 14.70
C ARG A 817 21.67 -38.49 16.11
N GLN A 818 21.51 -37.20 16.35
CA GLN A 818 21.71 -36.55 17.66
C GLN A 818 20.44 -35.78 18.06
N ASP A 819 20.13 -35.76 19.35
CA ASP A 819 19.04 -34.94 19.87
C ASP A 819 19.38 -33.45 19.76
N ASN A 820 18.41 -32.66 19.32
CA ASN A 820 18.57 -31.22 19.22
C ASN A 820 18.25 -30.49 20.54
N ILE A 821 17.57 -31.15 21.48
CA ILE A 821 17.32 -30.59 22.81
C ILE A 821 18.62 -30.62 23.61
N THR A 822 18.96 -29.48 24.22
CA THR A 822 20.20 -29.32 24.97
C THR A 822 20.17 -30.12 26.27
N ASP A 823 21.36 -30.53 26.74
CA ASP A 823 21.49 -31.16 28.06
C ASP A 823 21.22 -30.16 29.19
N TRP A 824 21.48 -28.87 28.93
CA TRP A 824 21.09 -27.78 29.82
C TRP A 824 19.59 -27.76 30.07
N ALA A 825 18.78 -27.77 29.00
CA ALA A 825 17.33 -27.75 29.14
C ALA A 825 16.81 -29.01 29.85
N LEU A 826 17.36 -30.19 29.51
CA LEU A 826 17.04 -31.42 30.23
C LEU A 826 17.29 -31.28 31.74
N THR A 827 18.40 -30.67 32.11
CA THR A 827 18.74 -30.40 33.52
C THR A 827 17.73 -29.45 34.15
N GLN A 828 17.38 -28.34 33.50
CA GLN A 828 16.41 -27.37 34.03
C GLN A 828 15.05 -28.02 34.32
N PHE A 829 14.54 -28.83 33.38
CA PHE A 829 13.26 -29.53 33.55
C PHE A 829 13.31 -30.57 34.68
N ARG A 830 14.36 -31.40 34.72
CA ARG A 830 14.53 -32.41 35.79
C ARG A 830 14.66 -31.76 37.17
N THR A 831 15.38 -30.65 37.27
CA THR A 831 15.53 -29.89 38.51
C THR A 831 14.22 -29.24 38.94
N HIS A 832 13.50 -28.58 38.02
CA HIS A 832 12.24 -27.91 38.35
C HIS A 832 11.16 -28.89 38.83
N TYR A 833 10.97 -30.01 38.12
CA TYR A 833 9.94 -30.99 38.44
C TYR A 833 10.40 -32.08 39.42
N ALA A 834 11.67 -32.09 39.82
CA ALA A 834 12.29 -33.13 40.65
C ALA A 834 12.07 -34.56 40.12
N ASP A 835 12.03 -34.74 38.79
CA ASP A 835 11.79 -36.03 38.12
C ASP A 835 12.97 -36.38 37.19
N PRO A 836 13.87 -37.31 37.59
CA PRO A 836 15.00 -37.72 36.75
C PRO A 836 14.60 -38.55 35.52
N ALA A 837 13.38 -39.09 35.48
CA ALA A 837 12.87 -39.88 34.36
C ALA A 837 12.37 -39.01 33.20
N ILE A 838 12.41 -37.67 33.30
CA ILE A 838 12.10 -36.80 32.16
C ILE A 838 13.17 -37.00 31.08
N GLU A 839 12.74 -37.27 29.86
CA GLU A 839 13.61 -37.39 28.68
C GLU A 839 13.49 -36.17 27.77
N LYS A 840 14.44 -36.01 26.84
CA LYS A 840 14.42 -34.93 25.86
C LYS A 840 13.18 -34.97 24.98
N LEU A 841 12.73 -36.16 24.59
CA LEU A 841 11.51 -36.31 23.80
C LEU A 841 10.26 -35.80 24.54
N ASP A 842 10.17 -36.03 25.85
CA ASP A 842 9.08 -35.49 26.68
C ASP A 842 9.07 -33.96 26.65
N ILE A 843 10.26 -33.33 26.72
CA ILE A 843 10.42 -31.87 26.64
C ILE A 843 9.96 -31.35 25.27
N PHE A 844 10.29 -32.05 24.17
CA PHE A 844 9.81 -31.69 22.84
C PHE A 844 8.29 -31.64 22.77
N TYR A 845 7.62 -32.65 23.32
CA TYR A 845 6.17 -32.71 23.39
C TYR A 845 5.61 -31.60 24.27
N TYR A 846 6.16 -31.42 25.47
CA TYR A 846 5.76 -30.37 26.40
C TYR A 846 5.76 -28.98 25.73
N ILE A 847 6.83 -28.63 25.00
CA ILE A 847 6.92 -27.35 24.29
C ILE A 847 5.77 -27.19 23.29
N TYR A 848 5.45 -28.24 22.53
CA TYR A 848 4.39 -28.16 21.53
C TYR A 848 3.01 -27.92 22.17
N ALA A 849 2.75 -28.52 23.34
CA ALA A 849 1.54 -28.24 24.12
C ALA A 849 1.48 -26.80 24.63
N VAL A 850 2.57 -26.30 25.23
CA VAL A 850 2.65 -24.90 25.69
C VAL A 850 2.44 -23.92 24.55
N LEU A 851 3.06 -24.20 23.39
CA LEU A 851 2.86 -23.39 22.20
C LEU A 851 1.43 -23.44 21.66
N HIS A 852 0.57 -24.36 22.10
CA HIS A 852 -0.87 -24.43 21.79
C HIS A 852 -1.78 -23.85 22.87
N HIS A 853 -1.23 -23.52 24.06
CA HIS A 853 -2.01 -23.00 25.18
C HIS A 853 -2.55 -21.59 24.90
N PRO A 854 -3.87 -21.37 24.89
CA PRO A 854 -4.48 -20.09 24.53
C PRO A 854 -4.12 -18.97 25.49
N VAL A 855 -4.17 -19.23 26.80
CA VAL A 855 -3.81 -18.23 27.82
C VAL A 855 -2.37 -17.76 27.63
N TYR A 856 -1.43 -18.67 27.34
CA TYR A 856 -0.04 -18.31 27.02
C TYR A 856 0.05 -17.42 25.76
N ARG A 857 -0.63 -17.82 24.67
CA ARG A 857 -0.61 -17.08 23.41
C ARG A 857 -1.21 -15.69 23.54
N GLU A 858 -2.28 -15.55 24.32
CA GLU A 858 -2.98 -14.28 24.56
C GLU A 858 -2.16 -13.37 25.47
N THR A 859 -1.70 -13.89 26.61
CA THR A 859 -0.91 -13.12 27.59
C THR A 859 0.38 -12.58 26.97
N TYR A 860 1.05 -13.38 26.14
CA TYR A 860 2.34 -13.04 25.56
C TYR A 860 2.29 -12.75 24.05
N ALA A 861 1.13 -12.36 23.52
CA ALA A 861 0.93 -12.12 22.08
C ALA A 861 1.96 -11.13 21.51
N LEU A 862 2.27 -10.06 22.25
CA LEU A 862 3.25 -9.06 21.87
C LEU A 862 4.68 -9.61 21.89
N ASN A 863 5.04 -10.38 22.91
CA ASN A 863 6.35 -11.04 23.01
C ASN A 863 6.54 -12.06 21.88
N LEU A 864 5.53 -12.90 21.60
CA LEU A 864 5.56 -13.88 20.50
C LEU A 864 5.67 -13.21 19.12
N LYS A 865 5.14 -12.00 18.97
CA LYS A 865 5.35 -11.16 17.77
C LYS A 865 6.74 -10.53 17.74
N ALA A 866 7.36 -10.29 18.89
CA ALA A 866 8.59 -9.50 19.07
C ALA A 866 9.88 -10.32 19.26
N GLU A 867 9.82 -11.60 19.65
CA GLU A 867 11.00 -12.43 19.98
C GLU A 867 10.75 -13.93 19.68
N MET A 868 11.74 -14.80 19.91
CA MET A 868 11.51 -16.25 19.93
C MET A 868 10.69 -16.60 21.19
N PRO A 869 9.82 -17.64 21.15
CA PRO A 869 9.06 -18.03 22.33
C PRO A 869 9.97 -18.38 23.51
N CYS A 870 9.56 -18.01 24.72
CA CYS A 870 10.11 -18.50 25.97
C CYS A 870 9.04 -19.33 26.70
N ILE A 871 9.43 -20.49 27.24
CA ILE A 871 8.53 -21.51 27.76
C ILE A 871 8.51 -21.45 29.29
N PRO A 872 7.34 -21.20 29.91
CA PRO A 872 7.15 -21.35 31.35
C PRO A 872 7.08 -22.82 31.76
N PHE A 873 7.20 -23.07 33.07
CA PHE A 873 6.87 -24.35 33.68
C PHE A 873 5.42 -24.36 34.15
N TYR A 874 4.64 -25.33 33.69
CA TYR A 874 3.27 -25.58 34.16
C TYR A 874 3.25 -26.76 35.13
N PRO A 875 2.33 -26.78 36.09
CA PRO A 875 2.11 -27.95 36.93
C PRO A 875 1.80 -29.20 36.10
N ASP A 876 2.25 -30.37 36.58
CA ASP A 876 2.05 -31.69 35.95
C ASP A 876 2.65 -31.79 34.53
N PHE A 877 3.99 -31.77 34.48
CA PHE A 877 4.77 -31.93 33.25
C PHE A 877 4.30 -33.09 32.36
N ARG A 878 3.97 -34.24 32.95
CA ARG A 878 3.62 -35.47 32.21
C ARG A 878 2.33 -35.31 31.42
N GLN A 879 1.32 -34.66 31.99
CA GLN A 879 0.08 -34.41 31.25
C GLN A 879 0.30 -33.42 30.08
N TRP A 880 1.09 -32.37 30.30
CA TRP A 880 1.43 -31.42 29.24
C TRP A 880 2.23 -32.08 28.11
N ALA A 881 3.20 -32.93 28.44
CA ALA A 881 3.91 -33.75 27.47
C ALA A 881 2.95 -34.70 26.72
N ALA A 882 2.03 -35.37 27.42
CA ALA A 882 1.05 -36.27 26.80
C ALA A 882 0.14 -35.55 25.79
N TRP A 883 -0.36 -34.35 26.13
CA TRP A 883 -1.12 -33.54 25.18
C TRP A 883 -0.28 -33.13 23.97
N GLY A 884 0.97 -32.74 24.20
CA GLY A 884 1.90 -32.36 23.15
C GLY A 884 2.18 -33.50 22.18
N GLN A 885 2.35 -34.71 22.71
CA GLN A 885 2.53 -35.92 21.92
C GLN A 885 1.30 -36.20 21.06
N ALA A 886 0.11 -36.20 21.66
CA ALA A 886 -1.15 -36.43 20.93
C ALA A 886 -1.35 -35.39 19.81
N LEU A 887 -1.05 -34.11 20.07
CA LEU A 887 -1.11 -33.05 19.06
C LEU A 887 -0.08 -33.25 17.94
N ILE A 888 1.18 -33.63 18.25
CA ILE A 888 2.20 -33.91 17.22
C ILE A 888 1.78 -35.09 16.35
N ASP A 889 1.28 -36.14 16.98
CA ASP A 889 0.82 -37.36 16.33
C ASP A 889 -0.34 -37.10 15.36
N LEU A 890 -1.27 -36.24 15.76
CA LEU A 890 -2.42 -35.81 14.97
C LEU A 890 -1.99 -34.92 13.79
N HIS A 891 -1.18 -33.90 14.05
CA HIS A 891 -0.79 -32.92 13.02
C HIS A 891 0.19 -33.46 11.99
N THR A 892 1.14 -34.31 12.38
CA THR A 892 2.15 -34.84 11.45
C THR A 892 1.61 -35.97 10.56
N ARG A 893 0.53 -36.63 10.98
CA ARG A 893 -0.10 -37.76 10.26
C ARG A 893 -1.48 -37.41 9.71
N PHE A 894 -1.80 -36.12 9.53
CA PHE A 894 -3.14 -35.65 9.15
C PHE A 894 -3.74 -36.36 7.92
N GLU A 895 -2.95 -36.77 6.93
CA GLU A 895 -3.42 -37.51 5.74
C GLU A 895 -3.85 -38.96 6.05
N ASN A 896 -3.46 -39.50 7.20
CA ASN A 896 -3.73 -40.88 7.62
C ASN A 896 -4.66 -40.97 8.84
N VAL A 897 -5.10 -39.83 9.38
CA VAL A 897 -6.10 -39.76 10.46
C VAL A 897 -7.45 -40.26 9.95
N GLU A 898 -8.23 -40.94 10.79
CA GLU A 898 -9.57 -41.39 10.42
C GLU A 898 -10.45 -40.20 9.99
N PRO A 899 -11.09 -40.26 8.81
CA PRO A 899 -11.88 -39.13 8.32
C PRO A 899 -13.09 -38.84 9.22
N TRP A 900 -13.40 -37.56 9.43
CA TRP A 900 -14.67 -37.16 10.01
C TRP A 900 -15.81 -37.48 9.04
N SER A 901 -16.92 -37.99 9.54
CA SER A 901 -18.08 -38.41 8.73
C SER A 901 -18.90 -37.20 8.26
N LEU A 902 -18.40 -36.46 7.28
CA LEU A 902 -19.16 -35.41 6.59
C LEU A 902 -20.16 -36.02 5.60
N VAL A 903 -21.33 -35.41 5.48
CA VAL A 903 -22.39 -35.87 4.57
C VAL A 903 -22.19 -35.21 3.20
N ARG A 904 -21.87 -36.01 2.18
CA ARG A 904 -21.77 -35.53 0.80
C ARG A 904 -23.15 -35.49 0.16
N GLN A 905 -23.48 -34.36 -0.46
CA GLN A 905 -24.67 -34.17 -1.28
C GLN A 905 -24.22 -33.79 -2.71
N ASP A 906 -24.73 -34.52 -3.71
CA ASP A 906 -24.46 -34.28 -5.12
C ASP A 906 -25.77 -33.94 -5.86
N ASP A 907 -25.91 -32.73 -6.37
CA ASP A 907 -27.02 -32.29 -7.21
C ASP A 907 -26.75 -32.59 -8.69
N ARG A 908 -27.56 -33.46 -9.30
CA ARG A 908 -27.34 -33.94 -10.67
C ARG A 908 -27.94 -33.02 -11.76
N VAL A 909 -28.54 -31.88 -11.39
CA VAL A 909 -29.35 -31.05 -12.33
C VAL A 909 -28.56 -29.85 -12.90
N ALA A 910 -27.34 -29.57 -12.44
CA ALA A 910 -26.55 -28.40 -12.87
C ALA A 910 -25.80 -28.61 -14.21
N PRO A 911 -25.40 -27.53 -14.92
CA PRO A 911 -24.69 -27.63 -16.19
C PRO A 911 -23.30 -28.29 -16.05
N MET A 912 -22.92 -29.11 -17.03
CA MET A 912 -21.58 -29.68 -17.16
C MET A 912 -20.66 -28.79 -18.01
N PRO A 913 -19.37 -28.64 -17.62
CA PRO A 913 -18.73 -29.23 -16.45
C PRO A 913 -19.00 -28.46 -15.13
N PRO A 914 -18.95 -29.13 -13.96
CA PRO A 914 -19.13 -28.49 -12.66
C PRO A 914 -18.17 -27.32 -12.43
N LYS A 915 -18.68 -26.20 -11.93
CA LYS A 915 -17.87 -25.02 -11.64
C LYS A 915 -17.30 -25.08 -10.21
N PRO A 916 -15.98 -25.07 -10.00
CA PRO A 916 -15.37 -25.05 -8.67
C PRO A 916 -15.89 -23.89 -7.81
N ARG A 917 -16.15 -24.15 -6.52
CA ARG A 917 -16.61 -23.15 -5.55
C ARG A 917 -15.68 -23.02 -4.36
N LEU A 918 -15.30 -24.14 -3.74
CA LEU A 918 -14.38 -24.22 -2.59
C LEU A 918 -14.65 -23.15 -1.52
N LYS A 919 -15.90 -23.06 -1.09
CA LYS A 919 -16.38 -22.01 -0.19
C LYS A 919 -17.13 -22.63 0.98
N ALA A 920 -16.88 -22.12 2.19
CA ALA A 920 -17.57 -22.56 3.40
C ALA A 920 -18.66 -21.57 3.81
N ASP A 921 -19.82 -22.10 4.20
CA ASP A 921 -20.77 -21.47 5.11
C ASP A 921 -20.57 -22.07 6.50
N LYS A 922 -19.81 -21.35 7.33
CA LYS A 922 -19.40 -21.82 8.65
C LYS A 922 -20.59 -21.94 9.61
N THR A 923 -21.58 -21.05 9.47
CA THR A 923 -22.76 -21.02 10.32
C THR A 923 -23.67 -22.20 10.03
N ALA A 924 -23.84 -22.53 8.74
CA ALA A 924 -24.61 -23.70 8.32
C ALA A 924 -23.84 -25.03 8.47
N GLY A 925 -22.52 -24.99 8.70
CA GLY A 925 -21.67 -26.18 8.73
C GLY A 925 -21.56 -26.87 7.36
N VAL A 926 -21.56 -26.06 6.28
CA VAL A 926 -21.58 -26.53 4.88
C VAL A 926 -20.33 -26.05 4.15
N ILE A 927 -19.77 -26.93 3.31
CA ILE A 927 -18.70 -26.60 2.36
C ILE A 927 -19.20 -26.89 0.96
N GLU A 928 -19.29 -25.86 0.13
CA GLU A 928 -19.52 -25.99 -1.31
C GLU A 928 -18.21 -26.33 -2.00
N ILE A 929 -18.11 -27.54 -2.57
CA ILE A 929 -16.91 -28.01 -3.27
C ILE A 929 -16.92 -27.46 -4.69
N ASP A 930 -18.03 -27.67 -5.40
CA ASP A 930 -18.30 -27.12 -6.73
C ASP A 930 -19.82 -26.84 -6.90
N SER A 931 -20.27 -26.58 -8.12
CA SER A 931 -21.67 -26.26 -8.40
C SER A 931 -22.65 -27.41 -8.17
N ILE A 932 -22.18 -28.65 -7.97
CA ILE A 932 -23.03 -29.83 -7.76
C ILE A 932 -22.75 -30.55 -6.44
N THR A 933 -21.53 -30.46 -5.91
CA THR A 933 -21.13 -31.19 -4.71
C THR A 933 -20.97 -30.25 -3.52
N ARG A 934 -21.61 -30.61 -2.41
CA ARG A 934 -21.39 -29.98 -1.11
C ARG A 934 -21.18 -31.01 -0.01
N LEU A 935 -20.47 -30.62 1.03
CA LEU A 935 -20.29 -31.39 2.25
C LEU A 935 -21.05 -30.70 3.38
N GLU A 936 -21.86 -31.46 4.12
CA GLU A 936 -22.65 -30.99 5.26
C GLU A 936 -22.19 -31.66 6.56
N GLY A 937 -22.51 -31.05 7.70
CA GLY A 937 -22.21 -31.61 9.02
C GLY A 937 -20.81 -31.27 9.53
N VAL A 938 -20.20 -30.19 9.05
CA VAL A 938 -18.93 -29.70 9.59
C VAL A 938 -19.17 -29.11 10.99
N PRO A 939 -18.57 -29.66 12.06
CA PRO A 939 -18.78 -29.14 13.42
C PRO A 939 -18.30 -27.70 13.57
N ALA A 940 -19.02 -26.86 14.31
CA ALA A 940 -18.65 -25.45 14.53
C ALA A 940 -17.22 -25.31 15.06
N GLN A 941 -16.84 -26.15 16.03
CA GLN A 941 -15.50 -26.16 16.63
C GLN A 941 -14.36 -26.46 15.64
N ALA A 942 -14.63 -27.10 14.49
CA ALA A 942 -13.59 -27.34 13.48
C ALA A 942 -13.05 -26.02 12.89
N TRP A 943 -13.88 -24.97 12.86
CA TRP A 943 -13.50 -23.64 12.37
C TRP A 943 -12.64 -22.85 13.36
N ASP A 944 -12.65 -23.23 14.64
CA ASP A 944 -11.94 -22.53 15.71
C ASP A 944 -10.45 -22.87 15.76
N TYR A 945 -10.04 -24.01 15.19
CA TYR A 945 -8.62 -24.33 15.07
C TYR A 945 -7.98 -23.49 13.95
N ARG A 946 -7.42 -22.35 14.35
CA ARG A 946 -6.82 -21.37 13.44
C ARG A 946 -5.30 -21.44 13.42
N LEU A 947 -4.75 -21.36 12.22
CA LEU A 947 -3.33 -21.18 11.95
C LEU A 947 -3.18 -19.81 11.26
N GLY A 948 -2.97 -18.80 12.09
CA GLY A 948 -2.95 -17.40 11.70
C GLY A 948 -4.37 -16.86 11.63
N ASN A 949 -4.75 -16.33 10.47
CA ASN A 949 -6.06 -15.73 10.24
C ASN A 949 -7.11 -16.72 9.70
N ARG A 950 -6.74 -17.97 9.43
CA ARG A 950 -7.60 -18.99 8.79
C ARG A 950 -7.69 -20.24 9.63
N SER A 951 -8.85 -20.90 9.57
CA SER A 951 -8.99 -22.28 10.06
C SER A 951 -8.15 -23.25 9.22
N ALA A 952 -7.85 -24.42 9.77
CA ALA A 952 -7.17 -25.48 9.03
C ALA A 952 -7.93 -25.89 7.75
N LEU A 953 -9.27 -25.88 7.77
CA LEU A 953 -10.10 -26.21 6.61
C LEU A 953 -10.03 -25.11 5.54
N GLU A 954 -10.07 -23.84 5.94
CA GLU A 954 -9.94 -22.72 5.00
C GLU A 954 -8.59 -22.72 4.26
N TRP A 955 -7.52 -23.18 4.90
CA TRP A 955 -6.23 -23.37 4.23
C TRP A 955 -6.31 -24.37 3.08
N ILE A 956 -7.04 -25.48 3.24
CA ILE A 956 -7.24 -26.44 2.17
C ILE A 956 -8.09 -25.82 1.06
N LEU A 957 -9.22 -25.20 1.42
CA LEU A 957 -10.14 -24.62 0.43
C LEU A 957 -9.43 -23.60 -0.47
N GLU A 958 -8.60 -22.73 0.11
CA GLU A 958 -7.88 -21.71 -0.67
C GLU A 958 -6.78 -22.29 -1.55
N GLU A 959 -5.96 -23.20 -1.04
CA GLU A 959 -4.78 -23.67 -1.77
C GLU A 959 -5.09 -24.61 -2.93
N TYR A 960 -6.33 -25.08 -3.02
CA TYR A 960 -6.86 -25.87 -4.14
C TYR A 960 -7.82 -25.06 -5.04
N GLN A 961 -7.96 -23.74 -4.84
CA GLN A 961 -8.69 -22.90 -5.79
C GLN A 961 -7.95 -22.83 -7.14
N GLU A 962 -8.72 -22.81 -8.22
CA GLU A 962 -8.18 -22.50 -9.55
C GLU A 962 -7.79 -21.02 -9.62
N THR A 963 -6.49 -20.74 -9.54
CA THR A 963 -5.93 -19.40 -9.68
C THR A 963 -5.12 -19.28 -10.96
N THR A 964 -5.20 -18.13 -11.63
CA THR A 964 -4.33 -17.84 -12.77
C THR A 964 -2.92 -17.49 -12.29
N PRO A 965 -1.85 -18.15 -12.79
CA PRO A 965 -0.48 -17.83 -12.42
C PRO A 965 -0.14 -16.35 -12.61
N HIS A 966 0.66 -15.81 -11.70
CA HIS A 966 1.11 -14.41 -11.78
C HIS A 966 2.22 -14.26 -12.82
N ASP A 967 3.12 -15.23 -12.90
CA ASP A 967 4.16 -15.31 -13.93
C ASP A 967 3.54 -15.51 -15.32
N LEU A 968 3.86 -14.61 -16.26
CA LEU A 968 3.25 -14.59 -17.59
C LEU A 968 3.60 -15.84 -18.41
N THR A 969 4.81 -16.39 -18.24
CA THR A 969 5.23 -17.61 -18.93
C THR A 969 4.47 -18.81 -18.41
N LEU A 970 4.33 -18.91 -17.08
CA LEU A 970 3.53 -19.97 -16.46
C LEU A 970 2.07 -19.89 -16.88
N ARG A 971 1.49 -18.69 -16.92
CA ARG A 971 0.13 -18.47 -17.41
C ARG A 971 -0.05 -18.96 -18.85
N ALA A 972 0.92 -18.67 -19.71
CA ALA A 972 0.82 -18.99 -21.13
C ALA A 972 1.10 -20.48 -21.44
N GLN A 973 2.01 -21.13 -20.71
CA GLN A 973 2.55 -22.44 -21.09
C GLN A 973 2.27 -23.58 -20.10
N PHE A 974 1.88 -23.26 -18.86
CA PHE A 974 1.82 -24.21 -17.75
C PHE A 974 0.56 -24.04 -16.87
N ASN A 975 -0.48 -23.35 -17.35
CA ASN A 975 -1.73 -23.12 -16.61
C ASN A 975 -2.75 -24.27 -16.77
N ASP A 976 -2.29 -25.47 -16.41
CA ASP A 976 -2.99 -26.73 -16.68
C ASP A 976 -3.73 -27.27 -15.44
N TYR A 977 -3.64 -26.60 -14.28
CA TYR A 977 -4.34 -27.04 -13.07
C TYR A 977 -5.85 -26.92 -13.23
N ARG A 978 -6.57 -28.01 -13.00
CA ARG A 978 -8.04 -28.04 -12.92
C ARG A 978 -8.44 -28.72 -11.62
N PHE A 979 -9.26 -28.06 -10.83
CA PHE A 979 -9.71 -28.57 -9.53
C PHE A 979 -10.43 -29.91 -9.66
N ALA A 980 -11.15 -30.12 -10.77
CA ALA A 980 -11.83 -31.37 -11.06
C ALA A 980 -10.93 -32.62 -10.93
N ASP A 981 -9.64 -32.51 -11.29
CA ASP A 981 -8.67 -33.62 -11.19
C ASP A 981 -8.30 -33.97 -9.75
N TYR A 982 -8.56 -33.08 -8.80
CA TYR A 982 -8.18 -33.20 -7.39
C TYR A 982 -9.39 -33.21 -6.44
N LYS A 983 -10.61 -33.11 -6.97
CA LYS A 983 -11.83 -32.98 -6.18
C LYS A 983 -11.96 -34.04 -5.09
N GLU A 984 -11.80 -35.30 -5.45
CA GLU A 984 -12.02 -36.42 -4.52
C GLU A 984 -10.93 -36.50 -3.45
N SER A 985 -9.67 -36.19 -3.78
CA SER A 985 -8.59 -36.12 -2.79
C SER A 985 -8.73 -34.93 -1.86
N VAL A 986 -9.27 -33.81 -2.35
CA VAL A 986 -9.58 -32.64 -1.51
C VAL A 986 -10.75 -32.92 -0.56
N ILE A 987 -11.79 -33.63 -1.01
CA ILE A 987 -12.89 -34.05 -0.14
C ILE A 987 -12.37 -34.98 0.99
N ASP A 988 -11.58 -36.00 0.66
CA ASP A 988 -10.98 -36.89 1.66
C ASP A 988 -10.11 -36.10 2.65
N LEU A 989 -9.27 -35.19 2.15
CA LEU A 989 -8.43 -34.35 2.98
C LEU A 989 -9.25 -33.44 3.91
N LEU A 990 -10.33 -32.83 3.43
CA LEU A 990 -11.24 -32.01 4.25
C LEU A 990 -11.87 -32.84 5.37
N CYS A 991 -12.31 -34.07 5.11
CA CYS A 991 -12.85 -34.96 6.15
C CYS A 991 -11.81 -35.25 7.23
N ARG A 992 -10.57 -35.56 6.84
CA ARG A 992 -9.48 -35.84 7.81
C ARG A 992 -9.07 -34.61 8.59
N VAL A 993 -8.96 -33.45 7.93
CA VAL A 993 -8.57 -32.22 8.61
C VAL A 993 -9.70 -31.65 9.46
N THR A 994 -10.96 -32.00 9.17
CA THR A 994 -12.08 -31.77 10.11
C THR A 994 -11.85 -32.51 11.42
N ARG A 995 -11.50 -33.81 11.36
CA ARG A 995 -11.15 -34.62 12.54
C ARG A 995 -9.99 -34.00 13.31
N VAL A 996 -8.89 -33.67 12.61
CA VAL A 996 -7.72 -32.99 13.20
C VAL A 996 -8.14 -31.72 13.93
N SER A 997 -8.96 -30.88 13.31
CA SER A 997 -9.36 -29.59 13.88
C SER A 997 -10.21 -29.76 15.14
N VAL A 998 -11.16 -30.69 15.11
CA VAL A 998 -12.02 -31.01 16.25
C VAL A 998 -11.20 -31.52 17.44
N GLU A 999 -10.33 -32.51 17.23
CA GLU A 999 -9.56 -33.11 18.32
C GLU A 999 -8.50 -32.14 18.87
N THR A 1000 -7.89 -31.33 18.01
CA THR A 1000 -7.01 -30.25 18.46
C THR A 1000 -7.74 -29.25 19.35
N ARG A 1001 -8.97 -28.85 19.01
CA ARG A 1001 -9.76 -27.96 19.88
C ARG A 1001 -10.17 -28.60 21.20
N GLN A 1002 -10.53 -29.88 21.20
CA GLN A 1002 -10.83 -30.60 22.43
C GLN A 1002 -9.62 -30.63 23.37
N MET A 1003 -8.42 -30.91 22.85
CA MET A 1003 -7.19 -30.88 23.65
C MET A 1003 -6.86 -29.48 24.16
N ILE A 1004 -7.00 -28.46 23.32
CA ILE A 1004 -6.79 -27.06 23.73
C ILE A 1004 -7.75 -26.68 24.87
N HIS A 1005 -9.02 -27.10 24.79
CA HIS A 1005 -10.00 -26.82 25.84
C HIS A 1005 -9.65 -27.48 27.18
N LEU A 1006 -9.10 -28.70 27.14
CA LEU A 1006 -8.58 -29.37 28.34
C LEU A 1006 -7.43 -28.59 29.00
N MET A 1007 -6.55 -27.98 28.19
CA MET A 1007 -5.48 -27.11 28.70
C MET A 1007 -6.03 -25.85 29.36
N GLU A 1008 -6.98 -25.16 28.72
CA GLU A 1008 -7.62 -23.94 29.25
C GLU A 1008 -8.28 -24.17 30.62
N ASN A 1009 -9.09 -25.23 30.72
CA ASN A 1009 -9.83 -25.54 31.94
C ASN A 1009 -8.88 -25.84 33.10
N ARG A 1010 -7.78 -26.55 32.84
CA ARG A 1010 -6.81 -26.90 33.87
C ARG A 1010 -6.18 -25.66 34.50
N THR A 1011 -5.72 -24.72 33.68
CA THR A 1011 -5.12 -23.46 34.13
C THR A 1011 -6.12 -22.62 34.93
N ALA A 1012 -7.40 -22.58 34.54
CA ALA A 1012 -8.43 -21.87 35.30
C ALA A 1012 -8.60 -22.43 36.72
N THR A 1013 -8.61 -23.76 36.89
CA THR A 1013 -8.65 -24.39 38.23
C THR A 1013 -7.43 -24.11 39.09
N GLU A 1014 -6.26 -23.87 38.48
CA GLU A 1014 -5.00 -23.59 39.17
C GLU A 1014 -4.89 -22.12 39.61
N THR A 1015 -5.52 -21.17 38.90
CA THR A 1015 -5.57 -19.74 39.30
C THR A 1015 -6.64 -19.44 40.36
N THR A 1016 -7.60 -20.35 40.55
CA THR A 1016 -8.70 -20.20 41.54
C THR A 1016 -8.39 -20.88 42.89
N ARG A 1017 -7.22 -21.49 43.02
CA ARG A 1017 -6.66 -22.03 44.27
C ARG A 1017 -5.42 -21.24 44.65
#